data_AF-A0A955D2Y3-F1
#
_entry.id   AF-A0A955D2Y3-F1
#
_cell.length_a   1.000
_cell.length_b   1.000
_cell.length_c   1.000
_cell.angle_alpha   90.00
_cell.angle_beta   90.00
_cell.angle_gamma   90.00
#
_symmetry.space_group_name_H-M   'P 1'
#
loop_
_entity.id
_entity.type
_entity.pdbx_description
1 polymer ?
#
loop_
_entity_poly.entity_id
_entity_poly.type
_entity_poly.pdbx_seq_one_letter_code
_entity_poly.pdbx_strand_id
1 'polypeptide(L)'
;MTRTRSNKGFRRRGVASVLAMMFLVIFGSLAAAMAVVAQGNLRTADSSVKVSRAMSAAETGLVFATRRLASEGRRFVVTKGVIASDFGHKIWLGNVSGSDGEMEILPPDGYESADTPSGLGEAVLGAHLADVHAFDAIPGDAALPDLDTTTGTLLAKPIRMAAGDDDVYFRLKYELVEDQAAIRVTSQGYDRGITRTLQMDFRLTKKIEFAILSPNRLMIGKNVLIEGPLGTRFGADPDQADMAPENGNPLVMRSDFRYLSSELDSAIDELYAAVVTYDTDGDGRLRPDHPVEGIPLTDNATLVDYDDNEYVDDFDLFLKAFDANSDKKVVYDSAKAAAAGLGSLSEEFVDVDNQLGHLVDHALPDRNGDGVTNNTDRQLGWDDGVIDANDLYAKVRGRLAFACSRSEWELARDGDSYQNFVHGPVRAAIDVAPAKFLVDEDEMRPVTTDMFADSAAWFDGEASGDFAAQVASNLSGTVGAAYTAPDDSTWEDVPYGATDAGGSAYDWYARPVYENMVFDNVRIPKGTNALFKNCRFEGVTFIETTGDCTDVNWNYCGAVNRTEIAPGLFAYIIKFPGMTAEVPGVGAVASTKAYSNNLRFHDCTFLGSISGDKPDEYTHWRNKIQLTGQTRFFIDAEDPDLADQADGSSLAAILAAMNDDDVAEMEKSSVLMPGWSIDVGNFANEQAADPDDTATVKLKGVIIAGIMDVRGTADILGTLLMTFKPVEGEGPLYYGGLPDAFNTTVGYFGPADGDGEGVDPDDATFTGFGEITIRYNPNAKLPDGIPWPIKVEAMPLTYVEGGAM
;
A
#
# COMPACT_ATOMS: atom_id res chain seq x y z
N MET A 1 47.87 -68.75 -104.16
CA MET A 1 46.49 -68.28 -103.90
C MET A 1 46.13 -68.84 -102.53
N THR A 2 45.80 -68.07 -101.50
CA THR A 2 44.54 -67.32 -101.34
C THR A 2 44.68 -66.21 -100.27
N ARG A 3 43.74 -65.26 -100.32
CA ARG A 3 43.74 -63.87 -99.79
C ARG A 3 43.77 -63.68 -98.26
N THR A 4 44.37 -62.56 -97.89
CA THR A 4 44.24 -61.77 -96.65
C THR A 4 42.81 -61.30 -96.34
N ARG A 5 42.46 -61.23 -95.05
CA ARG A 5 41.46 -60.29 -94.50
C ARG A 5 41.89 -59.79 -93.12
N SER A 6 42.21 -58.49 -93.06
CA SER A 6 42.45 -57.71 -91.84
C SER A 6 41.10 -57.31 -91.24
N ASN A 7 40.89 -57.61 -89.95
CA ASN A 7 39.72 -57.17 -89.19
C ASN A 7 40.13 -55.99 -88.30
N LYS A 8 39.81 -54.76 -88.73
CA LYS A 8 40.00 -53.53 -87.94
C LYS A 8 38.87 -53.44 -86.90
N GLY A 9 39.20 -53.68 -85.63
CA GLY A 9 38.32 -53.32 -84.51
C GLY A 9 38.29 -51.80 -84.33
N PHE A 10 37.14 -51.17 -84.61
CA PHE A 10 36.88 -49.78 -84.24
C PHE A 10 36.86 -49.64 -82.71
N ARG A 11 37.89 -49.02 -82.13
CA ARG A 11 37.93 -48.67 -80.70
C ARG A 11 36.93 -47.54 -80.42
N ARG A 12 35.82 -47.86 -79.73
CA ARG A 12 34.88 -46.89 -79.11
C ARG A 12 35.53 -46.18 -77.90
N ARG A 13 36.60 -45.40 -78.11
CA ARG A 13 37.23 -44.58 -77.05
C ARG A 13 36.73 -43.12 -77.01
N GLY A 14 36.10 -42.62 -78.08
CA GLY A 14 35.60 -41.23 -78.14
C GLY A 14 34.34 -40.96 -77.30
N VAL A 15 33.38 -41.90 -77.27
CA VAL A 15 32.09 -41.69 -76.58
C VAL A 15 32.24 -41.66 -75.05
N ALA A 16 33.11 -42.51 -74.49
CA ALA A 16 33.38 -42.53 -73.05
C ALA A 16 34.10 -41.25 -72.58
N SER A 17 35.02 -40.70 -73.38
CA SER A 17 35.70 -39.44 -73.07
C SER A 17 34.78 -38.23 -73.15
N VAL A 18 33.83 -38.20 -74.09
CA VAL A 18 32.82 -37.13 -74.19
C VAL A 18 31.83 -37.21 -73.02
N LEU A 19 31.32 -38.40 -72.69
CA LEU A 19 30.46 -38.59 -71.52
C LEU A 19 31.18 -38.22 -70.22
N ALA A 20 32.45 -38.62 -70.07
CA ALA A 20 33.26 -38.25 -68.92
C ALA A 20 33.45 -36.73 -68.82
N MET A 21 33.75 -36.02 -69.92
CA MET A 21 33.80 -34.56 -69.94
C MET A 21 32.47 -33.92 -69.57
N MET A 22 31.36 -34.42 -70.12
CA MET A 22 30.01 -33.90 -69.81
C MET A 22 29.68 -34.09 -68.33
N PHE A 23 29.97 -35.26 -67.75
CA PHE A 23 29.79 -35.48 -66.31
C PHE A 23 30.68 -34.56 -65.47
N LEU A 24 31.94 -34.35 -65.86
CA LEU A 24 32.87 -33.47 -65.14
C LEU A 24 32.38 -32.02 -65.16
N VAL A 25 31.85 -31.54 -66.29
CA VAL A 25 31.25 -30.20 -66.41
C VAL A 25 29.98 -30.09 -65.57
N ILE A 26 29.09 -31.10 -65.61
CA ILE A 26 27.84 -31.09 -64.83
C ILE A 26 28.14 -31.12 -63.32
N PHE A 27 29.00 -32.03 -62.85
CA PHE A 27 29.38 -32.11 -61.44
C PHE A 27 30.16 -30.87 -60.98
N GLY A 28 31.03 -30.31 -61.83
CA GLY A 28 31.70 -29.04 -61.54
C GLY A 28 30.73 -27.88 -61.39
N SER A 29 29.73 -27.79 -62.27
CA SER A 29 28.69 -26.75 -62.19
C SER A 29 27.76 -26.91 -60.98
N LEU A 30 27.40 -28.15 -60.62
CA LEU A 30 26.57 -28.45 -59.45
C LEU A 30 27.34 -28.16 -58.15
N ALA A 31 28.62 -28.52 -58.07
CA ALA A 31 29.47 -28.21 -56.93
C ALA A 31 29.64 -26.70 -56.75
N ALA A 32 29.83 -25.95 -57.85
CA ALA A 32 29.88 -24.49 -57.81
C ALA A 32 28.55 -23.88 -57.34
N ALA A 33 27.41 -24.37 -57.85
CA ALA A 33 26.09 -23.91 -57.42
C ALA A 33 25.83 -24.19 -55.93
N MET A 34 26.14 -25.39 -55.45
CA MET A 34 26.01 -25.76 -54.03
C MET A 34 26.94 -24.92 -53.15
N ALA A 35 28.16 -24.60 -53.58
CA ALA A 35 29.07 -23.73 -52.85
C ALA A 35 28.52 -22.30 -52.72
N VAL A 36 27.91 -21.76 -53.79
CA VAL A 36 27.27 -20.43 -53.76
C VAL A 36 26.05 -20.42 -52.82
N VAL A 37 25.20 -21.46 -52.88
CA VAL A 37 24.05 -21.60 -51.97
C VAL A 37 24.51 -21.74 -50.52
N ALA A 38 25.55 -22.53 -50.25
CA ALA A 38 26.12 -22.67 -48.91
C ALA A 38 26.70 -21.35 -48.39
N GLN A 39 27.42 -20.59 -49.23
CA GLN A 39 27.88 -19.24 -48.87
C GLN A 39 26.72 -18.28 -48.61
N GLY A 40 25.64 -18.34 -49.40
CA GLY A 40 24.42 -17.56 -49.18
C GLY A 40 23.76 -17.90 -47.84
N ASN A 41 23.63 -19.18 -47.52
CA ASN A 41 23.08 -19.65 -46.24
C ASN A 41 23.96 -19.23 -45.06
N LEU A 42 25.29 -19.36 -45.17
CA LEU A 42 26.22 -18.94 -44.11
C LEU A 42 26.15 -17.43 -43.85
N ARG A 43 26.08 -16.60 -44.90
CA ARG A 43 25.92 -15.14 -44.74
C ARG A 43 24.57 -14.77 -44.13
N THR A 44 23.51 -15.49 -44.49
CA THR A 44 22.17 -15.26 -43.94
C THR A 44 22.13 -15.65 -42.47
N ALA A 45 22.70 -16.81 -42.10
CA ALA A 45 22.82 -17.25 -40.72
C ALA A 45 23.68 -16.29 -39.88
N ASP A 46 24.83 -15.86 -40.39
CA ASP A 46 25.70 -14.87 -39.73
C ASP A 46 24.99 -13.53 -39.53
N SER A 47 24.26 -13.04 -40.54
CA SER A 47 23.46 -11.82 -40.42
C SER A 47 22.33 -11.98 -39.39
N SER A 48 21.67 -13.14 -39.36
CA SER A 48 20.62 -13.44 -38.38
C SER A 48 21.16 -13.46 -36.95
N VAL A 49 22.34 -14.05 -36.73
CA VAL A 49 22.99 -14.06 -35.41
C VAL A 49 23.35 -12.64 -34.98
N LYS A 50 23.93 -11.83 -35.89
CA LYS A 50 24.29 -10.44 -35.60
C LYS A 50 23.06 -9.58 -35.29
N VAL A 51 21.97 -9.77 -36.03
CA VAL A 51 20.68 -9.12 -35.75
C VAL A 51 20.18 -9.48 -34.35
N SER A 52 20.22 -10.76 -33.99
CA SER A 52 19.78 -11.22 -32.66
C SER A 52 20.67 -10.67 -31.55
N ARG A 53 22.00 -10.66 -31.72
CA ARG A 53 22.93 -10.12 -30.73
C ARG A 53 22.81 -8.61 -30.57
N ALA A 54 22.62 -7.88 -31.67
CA ALA A 54 22.36 -6.43 -31.62
C ALA A 54 21.03 -6.14 -30.91
N MET A 55 19.99 -6.96 -31.13
CA MET A 55 18.71 -6.85 -30.39
C MET A 55 18.91 -7.10 -28.89
N SER A 56 19.56 -8.21 -28.51
CA SER A 56 19.82 -8.53 -27.10
C SER A 56 20.70 -7.49 -26.41
N ALA A 57 21.64 -6.88 -27.13
CA ALA A 57 22.42 -5.76 -26.61
C ALA A 57 21.53 -4.53 -26.35
N ALA A 58 20.60 -4.21 -27.26
CA ALA A 58 19.66 -3.12 -27.08
C ALA A 58 18.72 -3.37 -25.88
N GLU A 59 18.18 -4.57 -25.73
CA GLU A 59 17.34 -4.97 -24.59
C GLU A 59 18.11 -4.86 -23.27
N THR A 60 19.35 -5.34 -23.26
CA THR A 60 20.23 -5.23 -22.09
C THR A 60 20.50 -3.77 -21.73
N GLY A 61 20.68 -2.91 -22.73
CA GLY A 61 20.84 -1.48 -22.51
C GLY A 61 19.61 -0.83 -21.86
N LEU A 62 18.40 -1.23 -22.23
CA LEU A 62 17.19 -0.77 -21.54
C LEU A 62 17.14 -1.24 -20.09
N VAL A 63 17.44 -2.51 -19.81
CA VAL A 63 17.49 -3.05 -18.43
C VAL A 63 18.56 -2.33 -17.61
N PHE A 64 19.72 -2.04 -18.20
CA PHE A 64 20.79 -1.28 -17.57
C PHE A 64 20.33 0.13 -17.22
N ALA A 65 19.69 0.83 -18.16
CA ALA A 65 19.15 2.17 -17.94
C ALA A 65 18.08 2.19 -16.85
N THR A 66 17.18 1.18 -16.80
CA THR A 66 16.19 1.03 -15.72
C THR A 66 16.87 1.01 -14.36
N ARG A 67 17.88 0.15 -14.18
CA ARG A 67 18.60 0.03 -12.90
C ARG A 67 19.37 1.30 -12.56
N ARG A 68 19.96 1.95 -13.57
CA ARG A 68 20.68 3.21 -13.38
C ARG A 68 19.74 4.31 -12.91
N LEU A 69 18.64 4.54 -13.62
CA LEU A 69 17.67 5.57 -13.28
C LEU A 69 17.03 5.30 -11.92
N ALA A 70 16.72 4.05 -11.58
CA ALA A 70 16.21 3.68 -10.26
C ALA A 70 17.21 3.99 -9.14
N SER A 71 18.49 3.62 -9.33
CA SER A 71 19.56 3.87 -8.37
C SER A 71 19.82 5.36 -8.17
N GLU A 72 19.96 6.12 -9.26
CA GLU A 72 20.23 7.56 -9.19
C GLU A 72 18.99 8.35 -8.74
N GLY A 73 17.79 7.95 -9.14
CA GLY A 73 16.53 8.58 -8.76
C GLY A 73 16.27 8.52 -7.26
N ARG A 74 16.56 7.38 -6.61
CA ARG A 74 16.38 7.20 -5.15
C ARG A 74 17.22 8.15 -4.32
N ARG A 75 18.28 8.74 -4.89
CA ARG A 75 19.10 9.73 -4.19
C ARG A 75 18.38 11.06 -3.99
N PHE A 76 17.37 11.36 -4.80
CA PHE A 76 16.63 12.62 -4.74
C PHE A 76 15.43 12.47 -3.80
N VAL A 77 15.54 13.04 -2.61
CA VAL A 77 14.48 13.06 -1.60
C VAL A 77 13.77 14.40 -1.69
N VAL A 78 12.47 14.38 -1.94
CA VAL A 78 11.68 15.61 -2.17
C VAL A 78 10.49 15.70 -1.21
N THR A 79 10.13 16.91 -0.80
CA THR A 79 8.93 17.14 0.02
C THR A 79 7.65 17.25 -0.81
N LYS A 80 7.73 17.69 -2.08
CA LYS A 80 6.57 17.72 -2.98
C LYS A 80 5.96 16.33 -3.12
N GLY A 81 4.66 16.19 -2.94
CA GLY A 81 3.93 14.92 -2.95
C GLY A 81 3.72 14.36 -4.35
N VAL A 82 3.43 15.24 -5.32
CA VAL A 82 3.17 14.87 -6.72
C VAL A 82 4.28 15.37 -7.63
N ILE A 83 4.85 14.45 -8.43
CA ILE A 83 5.86 14.78 -9.45
C ILE A 83 5.16 15.12 -10.77
N ALA A 84 4.68 16.37 -10.88
CA ALA A 84 4.13 16.90 -12.13
C ALA A 84 5.21 17.14 -13.19
N SER A 85 4.82 17.29 -14.46
CA SER A 85 5.76 17.44 -15.59
C SER A 85 6.82 18.51 -15.36
N ASP A 86 6.41 19.73 -14.99
CA ASP A 86 7.32 20.86 -14.76
C ASP A 86 8.34 20.54 -13.65
N PHE A 87 7.87 19.98 -12.54
CA PHE A 87 8.75 19.62 -11.44
C PHE A 87 9.72 18.48 -11.81
N GLY A 88 9.25 17.45 -12.51
CA GLY A 88 10.10 16.37 -13.01
C GLY A 88 11.20 16.87 -13.96
N HIS A 89 10.89 17.84 -14.83
CA HIS A 89 11.88 18.47 -15.72
C HIS A 89 12.90 19.30 -14.94
N LYS A 90 12.45 20.05 -13.93
CA LYS A 90 13.35 20.80 -13.03
C LYS A 90 14.28 19.89 -12.24
N ILE A 91 13.80 18.74 -11.75
CA ILE A 91 14.62 17.73 -11.07
C ILE A 91 15.68 17.18 -12.03
N TRP A 92 15.33 16.86 -13.27
CA TRP A 92 16.27 16.37 -14.26
C TRP A 92 17.37 17.39 -14.60
N LEU A 93 16.97 18.65 -14.83
CA LEU A 93 17.87 19.74 -15.22
C LEU A 93 18.62 20.40 -14.06
N GLY A 94 18.22 20.14 -12.82
CA GLY A 94 18.81 20.77 -11.62
C GLY A 94 18.37 22.22 -11.39
N ASN A 95 17.17 22.58 -11.84
CA ASN A 95 16.60 23.93 -11.75
C ASN A 95 15.49 24.04 -10.69
N VAL A 96 15.55 23.21 -9.64
CA VAL A 96 14.58 23.21 -8.53
C VAL A 96 14.73 24.50 -7.72
N SER A 97 13.59 25.12 -7.39
CA SER A 97 13.52 26.37 -6.63
C SER A 97 12.76 26.18 -5.31
N GLY A 98 12.83 27.16 -4.41
CA GLY A 98 12.16 27.05 -3.10
C GLY A 98 10.64 26.90 -3.17
N SER A 99 9.98 27.32 -4.27
CA SER A 99 8.54 27.09 -4.47
C SER A 99 8.19 25.66 -4.86
N ASP A 100 9.18 24.84 -5.23
CA ASP A 100 9.00 23.44 -5.62
C ASP A 100 9.14 22.48 -4.42
N GLY A 101 9.33 23.02 -3.20
CA GLY A 101 9.60 22.26 -1.99
C GLY A 101 11.08 22.06 -1.71
N GLU A 102 11.39 21.42 -0.59
CA GLU A 102 12.76 21.06 -0.23
C GLU A 102 13.19 19.79 -0.95
N MET A 103 14.46 19.74 -1.34
CA MET A 103 15.08 18.60 -2.00
C MET A 103 16.45 18.32 -1.39
N GLU A 104 16.64 17.12 -0.89
CA GLU A 104 17.91 16.56 -0.45
C GLU A 104 18.44 15.59 -1.51
N ILE A 105 19.75 15.61 -1.76
CA ILE A 105 20.43 14.69 -2.68
C ILE A 105 21.41 13.84 -1.88
N LEU A 106 21.10 12.56 -1.74
CA LEU A 106 21.94 11.59 -1.05
C LEU A 106 23.21 11.26 -1.86
N PRO A 107 24.29 10.83 -1.20
CA PRO A 107 25.49 10.32 -1.86
C PRO A 107 25.18 9.17 -2.83
N PRO A 108 25.98 8.99 -3.89
CA PRO A 108 25.84 7.84 -4.77
C PRO A 108 26.17 6.52 -4.06
N ASP A 109 25.50 5.45 -4.46
CA ASP A 109 25.81 4.09 -4.03
C ASP A 109 26.75 3.41 -5.04
N GLY A 110 27.78 2.72 -4.54
CA GLY A 110 28.72 1.94 -5.36
C GLY A 110 29.82 2.73 -6.09
N TYR A 111 29.85 4.06 -6.02
CA TYR A 111 30.96 4.88 -6.54
C TYR A 111 31.15 6.17 -5.74
N GLU A 112 32.34 6.79 -5.83
CA GLU A 112 32.62 8.08 -5.19
C GLU A 112 32.40 9.23 -6.18
N SER A 113 31.70 10.28 -5.75
CA SER A 113 31.59 11.56 -6.45
C SER A 113 32.21 12.67 -5.61
N ALA A 114 32.99 13.55 -6.23
CA ALA A 114 33.60 14.68 -5.54
C ALA A 114 32.62 15.83 -5.29
N ASP A 115 31.59 15.96 -6.15
CA ASP A 115 30.60 17.02 -6.13
C ASP A 115 29.18 16.44 -6.06
N THR A 116 28.28 17.17 -5.40
CA THR A 116 26.83 16.89 -5.41
C THR A 116 26.25 17.34 -6.77
N PRO A 117 25.53 16.48 -7.50
CA PRO A 117 24.95 16.86 -8.78
C PRO A 117 23.88 17.93 -8.59
N SER A 118 23.74 18.83 -9.56
CA SER A 118 22.68 19.84 -9.57
C SER A 118 21.29 19.24 -9.81
N GLY A 119 21.20 18.15 -10.58
CA GLY A 119 19.96 17.46 -10.92
C GLY A 119 20.16 16.00 -11.32
N LEU A 120 19.06 15.28 -11.57
CA LEU A 120 19.09 13.83 -11.87
C LEU A 120 19.87 13.52 -13.16
N GLY A 121 19.80 14.38 -14.18
CA GLY A 121 20.59 14.21 -15.41
C GLY A 121 22.10 14.24 -15.14
N GLU A 122 22.56 15.12 -14.24
CA GLU A 122 23.97 15.19 -13.83
C GLU A 122 24.36 14.02 -12.93
N ALA A 123 23.45 13.54 -12.08
CA ALA A 123 23.67 12.32 -11.30
C ALA A 123 23.92 11.10 -12.21
N VAL A 124 23.07 10.91 -13.23
CA VAL A 124 23.22 9.84 -14.23
C VAL A 124 24.49 10.01 -15.07
N LEU A 125 24.86 11.26 -15.41
CA LEU A 125 26.13 11.57 -16.06
C LEU A 125 27.33 11.12 -15.20
N GLY A 126 27.35 11.51 -13.92
CA GLY A 126 28.41 11.13 -12.97
C GLY A 126 28.52 9.61 -12.82
N ALA A 127 27.37 8.93 -12.75
CA ALA A 127 27.30 7.49 -12.66
C ALA A 127 27.85 6.79 -13.93
N HIS A 128 27.65 7.37 -15.11
CA HIS A 128 28.27 6.91 -16.36
C HIS A 128 29.76 7.23 -16.47
N LEU A 129 30.23 8.34 -15.89
CA LEU A 129 31.67 8.66 -15.82
C LEU A 129 32.43 7.67 -14.93
N ALA A 130 31.76 7.07 -13.93
CA ALA A 130 32.31 6.04 -13.08
C ALA A 130 32.36 4.63 -13.73
N ASP A 131 31.73 4.44 -14.90
CA ASP A 131 31.64 3.12 -15.54
C ASP A 131 33.00 2.63 -16.08
N VAL A 132 33.41 1.44 -15.66
CA VAL A 132 34.67 0.81 -16.09
C VAL A 132 34.57 0.04 -17.43
N HIS A 133 33.35 -0.23 -17.91
CA HIS A 133 33.10 -0.99 -19.15
C HIS A 133 32.84 -0.10 -20.38
N ALA A 134 32.76 1.22 -20.18
CA ALA A 134 32.59 2.20 -21.24
C ALA A 134 33.84 2.33 -22.12
N PHE A 135 33.68 2.65 -23.41
CA PHE A 135 34.80 2.85 -24.34
C PHE A 135 34.45 3.68 -25.56
N ASP A 136 35.48 3.99 -26.35
CA ASP A 136 35.35 4.70 -27.62
C ASP A 136 35.22 3.70 -28.77
N ALA A 137 34.00 3.45 -29.24
CA ALA A 137 33.72 2.52 -30.34
C ALA A 137 33.98 3.19 -31.71
N ILE A 138 33.65 4.47 -31.83
CA ILE A 138 33.84 5.28 -33.04
C ILE A 138 34.48 6.65 -32.73
N PRO A 139 35.07 7.33 -33.74
CA PRO A 139 35.58 8.69 -33.55
C PRO A 139 34.47 9.66 -33.10
N GLY A 140 34.69 10.34 -31.98
CA GLY A 140 33.72 11.25 -31.34
C GLY A 140 33.31 10.79 -29.93
N ASP A 141 33.38 9.49 -29.67
CA ASP A 141 32.94 8.90 -28.39
C ASP A 141 33.78 9.36 -27.20
N ALA A 142 35.02 9.80 -27.43
CA ALA A 142 35.90 10.33 -26.40
C ALA A 142 35.31 11.55 -25.66
N ALA A 143 34.40 12.30 -26.30
CA ALA A 143 33.70 13.44 -25.72
C ALA A 143 32.49 13.05 -24.86
N LEU A 144 32.09 11.78 -24.86
CA LEU A 144 30.96 11.26 -24.08
C LEU A 144 31.45 10.73 -22.71
N PRO A 145 30.54 10.48 -21.74
CA PRO A 145 29.15 10.93 -21.74
C PRO A 145 29.04 12.46 -21.71
N ASP A 146 28.00 13.02 -22.32
CA ASP A 146 27.77 14.47 -22.45
C ASP A 146 26.31 14.80 -22.18
N LEU A 147 26.07 15.79 -21.31
CA LEU A 147 24.75 16.30 -20.94
C LEU A 147 24.56 17.69 -21.53
N ASP A 148 23.65 17.84 -22.48
CA ASP A 148 23.23 19.15 -22.96
C ASP A 148 22.25 19.75 -21.94
N THR A 149 22.72 20.70 -21.13
CA THR A 149 21.92 21.36 -20.09
C THR A 149 20.81 22.26 -20.63
N THR A 150 20.79 22.55 -21.94
CA THR A 150 19.70 23.31 -22.58
C THR A 150 18.52 22.41 -22.94
N THR A 151 18.80 21.22 -23.48
CA THR A 151 17.75 20.27 -23.90
C THR A 151 17.46 19.18 -22.86
N GLY A 152 18.36 19.00 -21.89
CA GLY A 152 18.35 17.87 -20.96
C GLY A 152 18.79 16.55 -21.59
N THR A 153 19.30 16.54 -22.82
CA THR A 153 19.70 15.29 -23.49
C THR A 153 21.02 14.79 -22.95
N LEU A 154 21.06 13.56 -22.44
CA LEU A 154 22.29 12.87 -22.03
C LEU A 154 22.64 11.77 -23.03
N LEU A 155 23.83 11.85 -23.63
CA LEU A 155 24.39 10.81 -24.48
C LEU A 155 25.46 10.04 -23.71
N ALA A 156 25.29 8.73 -23.56
CA ALA A 156 26.25 7.88 -22.87
C ALA A 156 27.34 7.33 -23.81
N LYS A 157 28.50 6.99 -23.24
CA LYS A 157 29.52 6.22 -23.95
C LYS A 157 29.00 4.81 -24.32
N PRO A 158 29.47 4.20 -25.42
CA PRO A 158 29.26 2.79 -25.68
C PRO A 158 29.70 1.90 -24.50
N ILE A 159 28.88 0.93 -24.13
CA ILE A 159 29.16 -0.03 -23.05
C ILE A 159 29.21 -1.44 -23.63
N ARG A 160 30.31 -2.15 -23.38
CA ARG A 160 30.52 -3.52 -23.86
C ARG A 160 29.56 -4.50 -23.21
N MET A 161 29.06 -5.47 -23.98
CA MET A 161 28.30 -6.60 -23.46
C MET A 161 29.18 -7.66 -22.77
N ALA A 162 30.48 -7.71 -23.13
CA ALA A 162 31.44 -8.61 -22.52
C ALA A 162 32.82 -7.94 -22.43
N ALA A 163 33.57 -8.26 -21.37
CA ALA A 163 34.90 -7.71 -21.17
C ALA A 163 35.83 -8.08 -22.33
N GLY A 164 36.39 -7.07 -23.00
CA GLY A 164 37.31 -7.23 -24.13
C GLY A 164 36.64 -7.56 -25.48
N ASP A 165 35.30 -7.60 -25.56
CA ASP A 165 34.57 -7.70 -26.83
C ASP A 165 34.09 -6.31 -27.28
N ASP A 166 34.80 -5.71 -28.23
CA ASP A 166 34.46 -4.41 -28.83
C ASP A 166 33.45 -4.55 -29.98
N ASP A 167 33.14 -5.78 -30.41
CA ASP A 167 32.24 -6.01 -31.53
C ASP A 167 30.76 -5.90 -31.14
N VAL A 168 30.43 -6.10 -29.86
CA VAL A 168 29.06 -6.09 -29.34
C VAL A 168 28.92 -5.20 -28.11
N TYR A 169 28.13 -4.15 -28.27
CA TYR A 169 27.92 -3.12 -27.26
C TYR A 169 26.54 -2.49 -27.42
N PHE A 170 26.12 -1.71 -26.43
CA PHE A 170 24.96 -0.83 -26.54
C PHE A 170 25.35 0.62 -26.23
N ARG A 171 24.52 1.56 -26.68
CA ARG A 171 24.64 2.99 -26.42
C ARG A 171 23.32 3.48 -25.89
N LEU A 172 23.37 4.41 -24.93
CA LEU A 172 22.18 4.97 -24.29
C LEU A 172 22.08 6.46 -24.59
N LYS A 173 20.84 6.90 -24.79
CA LYS A 173 20.45 8.30 -24.87
C LYS A 173 19.25 8.50 -23.95
N TYR A 174 19.31 9.54 -23.12
CA TYR A 174 18.23 9.93 -22.22
C TYR A 174 17.70 11.30 -22.64
N GLU A 175 16.38 11.42 -22.77
CA GLU A 175 15.69 12.64 -23.19
C GLU A 175 14.48 12.90 -22.31
N LEU A 176 14.17 14.17 -22.07
CA LEU A 176 12.91 14.56 -21.42
C LEU A 176 11.73 14.26 -22.36
N VAL A 177 10.63 13.77 -21.79
CA VAL A 177 9.36 13.63 -22.50
C VAL A 177 8.55 14.91 -22.33
N GLU A 178 8.04 15.45 -23.43
CA GLU A 178 7.19 16.66 -23.41
C GLU A 178 5.89 16.39 -22.63
N ASP A 179 5.49 17.37 -21.82
CA ASP A 179 4.28 17.34 -20.97
C ASP A 179 4.17 16.16 -19.99
N GLN A 180 5.28 15.45 -19.71
CA GLN A 180 5.32 14.36 -18.74
C GLN A 180 6.54 14.46 -17.83
N ALA A 181 6.36 14.07 -16.57
CA ALA A 181 7.46 13.80 -15.65
C ALA A 181 8.10 12.45 -16.00
N ALA A 182 8.66 12.33 -17.20
CA ALA A 182 9.23 11.09 -17.70
C ALA A 182 10.51 11.32 -18.50
N ILE A 183 11.39 10.34 -18.44
CA ILE A 183 12.64 10.26 -19.19
C ILE A 183 12.52 9.16 -20.24
N ARG A 184 12.68 9.52 -21.49
CA ARG A 184 12.78 8.59 -22.61
C ARG A 184 14.18 8.05 -22.69
N VAL A 185 14.32 6.74 -22.65
CA VAL A 185 15.59 6.07 -22.90
C VAL A 185 15.55 5.42 -24.28
N THR A 186 16.52 5.78 -25.10
CA THR A 186 16.82 5.10 -26.36
C THR A 186 18.07 4.25 -26.19
N SER A 187 17.94 2.94 -26.37
CA SER A 187 19.03 1.97 -26.34
C SER A 187 19.32 1.46 -27.74
N GLN A 188 20.53 1.73 -28.24
CA GLN A 188 21.00 1.21 -29.52
C GLN A 188 22.05 0.12 -29.31
N GLY A 189 21.67 -1.12 -29.60
CA GLY A 189 22.57 -2.26 -29.62
C GLY A 189 23.26 -2.40 -30.98
N TYR A 190 24.54 -2.78 -30.94
CA TYR A 190 25.40 -2.95 -32.11
C TYR A 190 26.06 -4.33 -32.10
N ASP A 191 26.09 -5.00 -33.26
CA ASP A 191 26.99 -6.14 -33.52
C ASP A 191 27.55 -6.06 -34.95
N ARG A 192 28.87 -5.85 -35.08
CA ARG A 192 29.63 -5.95 -36.36
C ARG A 192 28.96 -5.26 -37.56
N GLY A 193 28.44 -4.05 -37.35
CA GLY A 193 27.85 -3.20 -38.39
C GLY A 193 26.32 -3.29 -38.49
N ILE A 194 25.68 -4.14 -37.69
CA ILE A 194 24.22 -4.18 -37.55
C ILE A 194 23.82 -3.46 -36.28
N THR A 195 22.81 -2.59 -36.37
CA THR A 195 22.24 -1.87 -35.24
C THR A 195 20.77 -2.22 -35.03
N ARG A 196 20.36 -2.28 -33.78
CA ARG A 196 18.95 -2.32 -33.35
C ARG A 196 18.73 -1.25 -32.31
N THR A 197 17.63 -0.52 -32.44
CA THR A 197 17.29 0.56 -31.52
C THR A 197 15.97 0.25 -30.86
N LEU A 198 15.94 0.31 -29.54
CA LEU A 198 14.76 0.17 -28.70
C LEU A 198 14.57 1.46 -27.91
N GLN A 199 13.33 1.79 -27.62
CA GLN A 199 12.98 2.98 -26.87
C GLN A 199 11.90 2.64 -25.86
N MET A 200 11.99 3.22 -24.66
CA MET A 200 10.98 3.11 -23.62
C MET A 200 11.04 4.35 -22.72
N ASP A 201 9.89 4.80 -22.24
CA ASP A 201 9.78 5.93 -21.34
C ASP A 201 9.75 5.45 -19.88
N PHE A 202 10.28 6.28 -18.99
CA PHE A 202 10.43 6.01 -17.57
C PHE A 202 9.86 7.16 -16.77
N ARG A 203 8.82 6.90 -15.99
CA ARG A 203 8.13 7.92 -15.19
C ARG A 203 8.87 8.19 -13.90
N LEU A 204 9.03 9.47 -13.56
CA LEU A 204 9.47 9.94 -12.25
C LEU A 204 8.23 10.06 -11.36
N THR A 205 8.21 9.36 -10.24
CA THR A 205 7.09 9.39 -9.28
C THR A 205 7.61 9.46 -7.85
N LYS A 206 6.72 9.76 -6.91
CA LYS A 206 6.97 9.59 -5.47
C LYS A 206 5.86 8.72 -4.92
N LYS A 207 6.24 7.63 -4.24
CA LYS A 207 5.29 6.65 -3.70
C LYS A 207 5.79 6.16 -2.33
N ILE A 208 4.86 6.08 -1.39
CA ILE A 208 5.07 5.41 -0.11
C ILE A 208 4.41 4.04 -0.26
N GLU A 209 5.22 3.01 -0.51
CA GLU A 209 4.73 1.67 -0.86
C GLU A 209 4.32 0.88 0.39
N PHE A 210 3.34 1.39 1.11
CA PHE A 210 2.78 0.77 2.28
C PHE A 210 1.26 0.95 2.29
N ALA A 211 0.54 -0.10 2.66
CA ALA A 211 -0.84 0.00 3.09
C ALA A 211 -0.91 0.67 4.48
N ILE A 212 0.04 0.35 5.36
CA ILE A 212 0.16 0.92 6.71
C ILE A 212 1.63 1.20 7.01
N LEU A 213 1.95 2.42 7.42
CA LEU A 213 3.25 2.80 7.97
C LEU A 213 3.04 3.54 9.29
N SER A 214 3.54 2.96 10.39
CA SER A 214 3.37 3.52 11.73
C SER A 214 4.69 3.64 12.50
N PRO A 215 4.91 4.72 13.29
CA PRO A 215 6.01 4.81 14.24
C PRO A 215 5.72 4.07 15.56
N ASN A 216 4.48 3.68 15.80
CA ASN A 216 4.07 2.91 16.96
C ASN A 216 3.78 1.44 16.59
N ARG A 217 3.33 0.67 17.58
CA ARG A 217 3.01 -0.74 17.44
C ARG A 217 1.79 -0.95 16.55
N LEU A 218 1.80 -2.02 15.77
CA LEU A 218 0.67 -2.42 14.93
C LEU A 218 -0.03 -3.64 15.51
N MET A 219 -1.35 -3.63 15.52
CA MET A 219 -2.18 -4.75 15.96
C MET A 219 -3.22 -5.06 14.88
N ILE A 220 -3.15 -6.25 14.28
CA ILE A 220 -4.01 -6.70 13.17
C ILE A 220 -4.83 -7.91 13.62
N GLY A 221 -6.12 -7.70 13.84
CA GLY A 221 -7.05 -8.66 14.43
C GLY A 221 -7.61 -9.66 13.43
N LYS A 222 -8.64 -10.39 13.88
CA LYS A 222 -9.48 -11.25 13.03
C LYS A 222 -10.43 -10.39 12.17
N ASN A 223 -10.81 -10.94 11.01
CA ASN A 223 -11.58 -10.34 9.93
C ASN A 223 -10.91 -9.08 9.35
N VAL A 224 -9.59 -9.14 9.17
CA VAL A 224 -8.80 -8.06 8.57
C VAL A 224 -7.94 -8.58 7.43
N LEU A 225 -8.18 -8.07 6.21
CA LEU A 225 -7.36 -8.36 5.03
C LEU A 225 -6.60 -7.11 4.59
N ILE A 226 -5.30 -7.28 4.34
CA ILE A 226 -4.40 -6.20 3.92
C ILE A 226 -3.79 -6.54 2.56
N GLU A 227 -3.99 -5.67 1.58
CA GLU A 227 -3.33 -5.71 0.29
C GLU A 227 -2.28 -4.59 0.21
N GLY A 228 -1.01 -4.97 0.13
CA GLY A 228 0.14 -4.08 0.14
C GLY A 228 1.04 -4.26 1.37
N PRO A 229 2.25 -3.66 1.35
CA PRO A 229 3.20 -3.81 2.44
C PRO A 229 2.74 -3.18 3.75
N LEU A 230 3.14 -3.77 4.87
CA LEU A 230 2.91 -3.25 6.23
C LEU A 230 4.27 -2.92 6.86
N GLY A 231 4.38 -1.72 7.43
CA GLY A 231 5.61 -1.20 8.03
C GLY A 231 5.43 -0.66 9.43
N THR A 232 6.26 -1.09 10.37
CA THR A 232 6.38 -0.46 11.70
C THR A 232 7.81 0.01 11.95
N ARG A 233 7.92 1.26 12.42
CA ARG A 233 9.17 1.84 12.92
C ARG A 233 9.32 1.71 14.44
N PHE A 234 8.45 0.94 15.11
CA PHE A 234 8.60 0.66 16.53
C PHE A 234 9.94 -0.07 16.78
N GLY A 235 10.76 0.44 17.71
CA GLY A 235 12.13 -0.06 17.91
C GLY A 235 13.17 0.42 16.89
N ALA A 236 12.86 1.43 16.08
CA ALA A 236 13.85 2.08 15.20
C ALA A 236 14.90 2.90 15.98
N ASP A 237 14.54 3.37 17.17
CA ASP A 237 15.38 4.24 17.99
C ASP A 237 16.05 3.43 19.11
N PRO A 238 17.37 3.18 19.05
CA PRO A 238 18.08 2.40 20.06
C PRO A 238 18.19 3.11 21.42
N ASP A 239 17.96 4.42 21.47
CA ASP A 239 18.00 5.19 22.71
C ASP A 239 16.67 5.10 23.49
N GLN A 240 15.61 4.57 22.86
CA GLN A 240 14.33 4.31 23.51
C GLN A 240 14.20 2.85 23.92
N ALA A 241 13.54 2.62 25.05
CA ALA A 241 13.29 1.28 25.58
C ALA A 241 12.13 0.56 24.86
N ASP A 242 11.83 0.88 23.60
CA ASP A 242 10.69 0.32 22.84
C ASP A 242 10.64 -1.21 22.89
N MET A 243 11.80 -1.87 22.83
CA MET A 243 11.88 -3.33 22.85
C MET A 243 11.72 -3.96 24.24
N ALA A 244 11.60 -3.16 25.32
CA ALA A 244 11.38 -3.69 26.66
C ALA A 244 10.16 -4.65 26.71
N PRO A 245 10.19 -5.73 27.50
CA PRO A 245 9.08 -6.69 27.62
C PRO A 245 7.71 -6.04 27.87
N GLU A 246 7.69 -5.04 28.75
CA GLU A 246 6.52 -4.28 29.15
C GLU A 246 5.96 -3.36 28.05
N ASN A 247 6.73 -3.05 27.02
CA ASN A 247 6.33 -2.11 25.96
C ASN A 247 5.65 -2.81 24.77
N GLY A 248 5.46 -4.14 24.84
CA GLY A 248 4.71 -4.91 23.86
C GLY A 248 5.47 -5.19 22.54
N ASN A 249 4.84 -5.89 21.60
CA ASN A 249 5.49 -6.32 20.36
C ASN A 249 5.32 -5.30 19.21
N PRO A 250 6.32 -5.11 18.31
CA PRO A 250 6.20 -4.26 17.13
C PRO A 250 4.96 -4.54 16.28
N LEU A 251 4.65 -5.82 16.06
CA LEU A 251 3.45 -6.28 15.39
C LEU A 251 2.83 -7.42 16.19
N VAL A 252 1.50 -7.37 16.34
CA VAL A 252 0.67 -8.49 16.76
C VAL A 252 -0.35 -8.74 15.67
N MET A 253 -0.42 -9.97 15.16
CA MET A 253 -1.35 -10.37 14.11
C MET A 253 -2.05 -11.67 14.53
N ARG A 254 -3.38 -11.76 14.32
CA ARG A 254 -4.20 -12.92 14.71
C ARG A 254 -4.78 -13.61 13.48
N SER A 255 -4.81 -14.95 13.47
CA SER A 255 -5.45 -15.71 12.41
C SER A 255 -6.94 -15.37 12.30
N ASP A 256 -7.45 -15.26 11.08
CA ASP A 256 -8.87 -15.01 10.83
C ASP A 256 -9.76 -16.24 11.12
N PHE A 257 -9.16 -17.43 11.26
CA PHE A 257 -9.89 -18.69 11.47
C PHE A 257 -9.97 -19.13 12.93
N ARG A 258 -9.49 -18.28 13.85
CA ARG A 258 -9.69 -18.46 15.30
C ARG A 258 -11.15 -18.24 15.70
N TYR A 259 -11.53 -18.81 16.84
CA TYR A 259 -12.84 -18.64 17.48
C TYR A 259 -14.02 -19.23 16.69
N LEU A 260 -13.76 -20.04 15.66
CA LEU A 260 -14.80 -20.72 14.88
C LEU A 260 -15.20 -22.07 15.49
N SER A 261 -14.24 -22.82 16.02
CA SER A 261 -14.47 -24.05 16.79
C SER A 261 -13.23 -24.43 17.61
N SER A 262 -13.43 -25.15 18.72
CA SER A 262 -12.32 -25.61 19.57
C SER A 262 -11.35 -26.56 18.87
N GLU A 263 -11.87 -27.38 17.96
CA GLU A 263 -11.12 -28.33 17.16
C GLU A 263 -10.21 -27.61 16.15
N LEU A 264 -10.74 -26.58 15.48
CA LEU A 264 -9.97 -25.75 14.57
C LEU A 264 -8.92 -24.92 15.31
N ASP A 265 -9.28 -24.32 16.45
CA ASP A 265 -8.32 -23.57 17.29
C ASP A 265 -7.13 -24.45 17.71
N SER A 266 -7.40 -25.71 18.06
CA SER A 266 -6.35 -26.68 18.41
C SER A 266 -5.45 -27.05 17.23
N ALA A 267 -6.03 -27.18 16.02
CA ALA A 267 -5.27 -27.44 14.80
C ALA A 267 -4.41 -26.22 14.40
N ILE A 268 -4.94 -25.01 14.59
CA ILE A 268 -4.23 -23.75 14.37
C ILE A 268 -3.07 -23.61 15.36
N ASP A 269 -3.24 -23.99 16.64
CA ASP A 269 -2.15 -24.03 17.61
C ASP A 269 -1.04 -25.01 17.18
N GLU A 270 -1.41 -26.18 16.64
CA GLU A 270 -0.46 -27.16 16.09
C GLU A 270 0.33 -26.57 14.90
N LEU A 271 -0.36 -25.87 13.99
CA LEU A 271 0.25 -25.20 12.86
C LEU A 271 1.26 -24.13 13.31
N TYR A 272 0.87 -23.20 14.19
CA TYR A 272 1.76 -22.11 14.59
C TYR A 272 2.96 -22.60 15.42
N ALA A 273 2.81 -23.68 16.19
CA ALA A 273 3.95 -24.34 16.83
C ALA A 273 4.93 -24.91 15.78
N ALA A 274 4.44 -25.42 14.66
CA ALA A 274 5.26 -25.87 13.55
C ALA A 274 5.90 -24.70 12.79
N VAL A 275 5.15 -23.65 12.46
CA VAL A 275 5.65 -22.43 11.80
C VAL A 275 6.82 -21.84 12.57
N VAL A 276 6.69 -21.63 13.88
CA VAL A 276 7.74 -21.09 14.75
C VAL A 276 9.06 -21.88 14.67
N THR A 277 8.98 -23.19 14.43
CA THR A 277 10.15 -24.07 14.39
C THR A 277 10.71 -24.24 12.98
N TYR A 278 9.85 -24.30 11.97
CA TYR A 278 10.20 -24.82 10.65
C TYR A 278 10.06 -23.81 9.51
N ASP A 279 9.24 -22.76 9.64
CA ASP A 279 9.11 -21.71 8.62
C ASP A 279 10.43 -20.93 8.50
N THR A 280 11.02 -20.98 7.31
CA THR A 280 12.34 -20.41 7.06
C THR A 280 12.33 -19.04 6.41
N ASP A 281 11.26 -18.66 5.72
CA ASP A 281 11.14 -17.38 5.01
C ASP A 281 10.18 -16.40 5.68
N GLY A 282 9.48 -16.83 6.73
CA GLY A 282 8.65 -15.98 7.58
C GLY A 282 7.31 -15.64 6.95
N ASP A 283 6.81 -16.50 6.06
CA ASP A 283 5.57 -16.30 5.33
C ASP A 283 4.35 -16.86 6.06
N GLY A 284 4.55 -17.54 7.20
CA GLY A 284 3.47 -18.11 8.01
C GLY A 284 2.87 -19.38 7.43
N ARG A 285 3.49 -19.97 6.41
CA ARG A 285 3.02 -21.16 5.68
C ARG A 285 4.12 -22.21 5.64
N LEU A 286 3.74 -23.47 5.44
CA LEU A 286 4.69 -24.58 5.39
C LEU A 286 4.61 -25.30 4.05
N ARG A 287 5.73 -25.44 3.34
CA ARG A 287 5.79 -26.16 2.07
C ARG A 287 6.03 -27.66 2.29
N PRO A 288 5.12 -28.56 1.84
CA PRO A 288 5.29 -30.02 1.99
C PRO A 288 6.60 -30.57 1.40
N ASP A 289 7.03 -30.04 0.25
CA ASP A 289 8.23 -30.51 -0.47
C ASP A 289 9.54 -29.82 -0.03
N HIS A 290 9.48 -28.85 0.89
CA HIS A 290 10.67 -28.14 1.36
C HIS A 290 11.43 -28.97 2.41
N PRO A 291 12.77 -29.08 2.32
CA PRO A 291 13.55 -29.97 3.18
C PRO A 291 13.51 -29.64 4.69
N VAL A 292 13.07 -28.43 5.07
CA VAL A 292 12.90 -28.02 6.47
C VAL A 292 11.42 -27.92 6.84
N GLU A 293 10.61 -27.26 6.02
CA GLU A 293 9.19 -26.99 6.32
C GLU A 293 8.30 -28.22 6.14
N GLY A 294 8.69 -29.17 5.29
CA GLY A 294 7.97 -30.43 5.09
C GLY A 294 8.15 -31.44 6.23
N ILE A 295 9.11 -31.22 7.13
CA ILE A 295 9.39 -32.10 8.27
C ILE A 295 8.15 -32.28 9.18
N PRO A 296 7.50 -31.22 9.70
CA PRO A 296 6.30 -31.34 10.52
C PRO A 296 5.06 -31.86 9.79
N LEU A 297 5.07 -31.84 8.45
CA LEU A 297 3.95 -32.23 7.60
C LEU A 297 3.95 -33.72 7.25
N THR A 298 5.13 -34.37 7.33
CA THR A 298 5.28 -35.79 6.99
C THR A 298 4.48 -36.66 7.97
N ASP A 299 3.58 -37.49 7.45
CA ASP A 299 2.66 -38.35 8.21
C ASP A 299 1.75 -37.59 9.21
N ASN A 300 1.57 -36.28 9.02
CA ASN A 300 0.67 -35.47 9.82
C ASN A 300 -0.76 -35.53 9.25
N ALA A 301 -1.72 -35.96 10.08
CA ALA A 301 -3.12 -36.06 9.68
C ALA A 301 -3.90 -34.76 9.88
N THR A 302 -3.39 -33.81 10.67
CA THR A 302 -3.96 -32.48 10.92
C THR A 302 -3.51 -31.52 9.82
N LEU A 303 -2.20 -31.31 9.71
CA LEU A 303 -1.55 -30.35 8.82
C LEU A 303 -1.42 -30.94 7.41
N VAL A 304 -2.38 -30.62 6.55
CA VAL A 304 -2.49 -31.15 5.20
C VAL A 304 -2.82 -30.00 4.25
N ASP A 305 -2.13 -29.94 3.12
CA ASP A 305 -2.46 -29.06 1.99
C ASP A 305 -3.82 -29.52 1.43
N TYR A 306 -4.88 -28.80 1.76
CA TYR A 306 -6.26 -29.18 1.47
C TYR A 306 -6.74 -28.56 0.16
N ASP A 307 -6.28 -27.35 -0.16
CA ASP A 307 -6.63 -26.62 -1.38
C ASP A 307 -5.72 -26.94 -2.59
N ASP A 308 -4.69 -27.76 -2.40
CA ASP A 308 -3.65 -28.14 -3.37
C ASP A 308 -2.82 -26.95 -3.89
N ASN A 309 -2.57 -25.94 -3.04
CA ASN A 309 -1.81 -24.75 -3.42
C ASN A 309 -0.28 -24.88 -3.21
N GLU A 310 0.21 -26.07 -2.82
CA GLU A 310 1.61 -26.40 -2.47
C GLU A 310 2.09 -25.84 -1.11
N TYR A 311 1.18 -25.30 -0.30
CA TYR A 311 1.43 -24.82 1.06
C TYR A 311 0.45 -25.45 2.03
N VAL A 312 0.80 -25.41 3.31
CA VAL A 312 -0.10 -25.71 4.43
C VAL A 312 -0.17 -24.47 5.31
N ASP A 313 -1.36 -23.90 5.42
CA ASP A 313 -1.64 -22.73 6.25
C ASP A 313 -2.98 -22.83 7.00
N ASP A 314 -3.41 -21.75 7.63
CA ASP A 314 -4.64 -21.76 8.43
C ASP A 314 -5.92 -21.81 7.57
N PHE A 315 -5.84 -21.46 6.28
CA PHE A 315 -6.93 -21.60 5.32
C PHE A 315 -7.21 -23.07 4.99
N ASP A 316 -6.16 -23.88 4.83
CA ASP A 316 -6.30 -25.33 4.65
C ASP A 316 -7.03 -25.99 5.81
N LEU A 317 -6.68 -25.58 7.03
CA LEU A 317 -7.30 -26.10 8.25
C LEU A 317 -8.77 -25.68 8.34
N PHE A 318 -9.08 -24.44 7.95
CA PHE A 318 -10.45 -23.95 7.86
C PHE A 318 -11.27 -24.75 6.84
N LEU A 319 -10.79 -24.87 5.60
CA LEU A 319 -11.49 -25.61 4.54
C LEU A 319 -11.77 -27.04 4.97
N LYS A 320 -10.76 -27.72 5.52
CA LYS A 320 -10.91 -29.09 6.03
C LYS A 320 -11.88 -29.23 7.20
N ALA A 321 -11.97 -28.21 8.06
CA ALA A 321 -12.84 -28.24 9.23
C ALA A 321 -14.32 -28.10 8.85
N PHE A 322 -14.62 -27.32 7.79
CA PHE A 322 -16.00 -26.98 7.41
C PHE A 322 -16.49 -27.71 6.14
N ASP A 323 -15.62 -28.21 5.27
CA ASP A 323 -15.99 -29.02 4.11
C ASP A 323 -16.48 -30.42 4.56
N ALA A 324 -17.78 -30.50 4.85
CA ALA A 324 -18.43 -31.69 5.38
C ALA A 324 -18.59 -32.79 4.32
N ASN A 325 -18.53 -32.41 3.04
CA ASN A 325 -18.83 -33.30 1.92
C ASN A 325 -17.57 -33.74 1.12
N SER A 326 -16.41 -33.17 1.45
CA SER A 326 -15.08 -33.42 0.88
C SER A 326 -14.99 -33.07 -0.62
N ASP A 327 -15.65 -32.01 -1.06
CA ASP A 327 -15.55 -31.47 -2.42
C ASP A 327 -14.59 -30.27 -2.55
N LYS A 328 -13.85 -29.96 -1.47
CA LYS A 328 -12.89 -28.86 -1.31
C LYS A 328 -13.52 -27.47 -1.35
N LYS A 329 -14.80 -27.39 -0.99
CA LYS A 329 -15.57 -26.16 -0.99
C LYS A 329 -16.20 -25.98 0.37
N VAL A 330 -16.33 -24.73 0.79
CA VAL A 330 -17.08 -24.35 1.98
C VAL A 330 -18.13 -23.34 1.56
N VAL A 331 -19.38 -23.79 1.48
CA VAL A 331 -20.48 -22.94 1.02
C VAL A 331 -21.03 -22.14 2.19
N TYR A 332 -20.95 -20.81 2.10
CA TYR A 332 -21.52 -19.90 3.10
C TYR A 332 -22.83 -19.25 2.64
N ASP A 333 -23.05 -19.14 1.32
CA ASP A 333 -24.31 -18.64 0.74
C ASP A 333 -24.72 -19.46 -0.49
N SER A 334 -25.70 -20.35 -0.31
CA SER A 334 -26.18 -21.20 -1.40
C SER A 334 -26.95 -20.44 -2.48
N ALA A 335 -27.52 -19.27 -2.16
CA ALA A 335 -28.22 -18.43 -3.12
C ALA A 335 -27.23 -17.73 -4.05
N LYS A 336 -26.13 -17.19 -3.51
CA LYS A 336 -25.00 -16.65 -4.29
C LYS A 336 -24.35 -17.74 -5.14
N ALA A 337 -24.10 -18.94 -4.59
CA ALA A 337 -23.59 -20.09 -5.36
C ALA A 337 -24.49 -20.48 -6.53
N ALA A 338 -25.81 -20.50 -6.33
CA ALA A 338 -26.75 -20.75 -7.41
C ALA A 338 -26.74 -19.64 -8.47
N ALA A 339 -26.64 -18.38 -8.05
CA ALA A 339 -26.56 -17.21 -8.94
C ALA A 339 -25.25 -17.17 -9.74
N ALA A 340 -24.15 -17.63 -9.17
CA ALA A 340 -22.85 -17.80 -9.84
C ALA A 340 -22.82 -18.98 -10.83
N GLY A 341 -23.85 -19.83 -10.82
CA GLY A 341 -23.97 -20.97 -11.73
C GLY A 341 -23.33 -22.27 -11.23
N LEU A 342 -22.99 -22.34 -9.93
CA LEU A 342 -22.45 -23.54 -9.29
C LEU A 342 -23.53 -24.58 -8.95
N GLY A 343 -24.80 -24.21 -9.11
CA GLY A 343 -25.95 -25.09 -8.91
C GLY A 343 -26.49 -25.03 -7.48
N SER A 344 -27.16 -26.10 -7.05
CA SER A 344 -27.70 -26.19 -5.70
C SER A 344 -26.71 -26.91 -4.80
N LEU A 345 -25.83 -26.14 -4.18
CA LEU A 345 -24.91 -26.62 -3.16
C LEU A 345 -25.56 -26.56 -1.77
N SER A 346 -25.03 -27.33 -0.82
CA SER A 346 -25.52 -27.33 0.56
C SER A 346 -24.62 -26.44 1.39
N GLU A 347 -25.21 -25.56 2.21
CA GLU A 347 -24.45 -24.68 3.11
C GLU A 347 -23.73 -25.48 4.20
N GLU A 348 -22.49 -25.09 4.46
CA GLU A 348 -21.57 -25.69 5.43
C GLU A 348 -21.07 -24.66 6.45
N PHE A 349 -21.09 -23.37 6.09
CA PHE A 349 -20.59 -22.26 6.91
C PHE A 349 -21.64 -21.15 7.08
N VAL A 350 -22.85 -21.54 7.49
CA VAL A 350 -23.96 -20.62 7.77
C VAL A 350 -24.15 -20.44 9.27
N ASP A 351 -24.41 -19.21 9.70
CA ASP A 351 -24.60 -18.83 11.12
C ASP A 351 -23.37 -19.13 12.01
N VAL A 352 -22.19 -19.23 11.41
CA VAL A 352 -20.90 -19.38 12.11
C VAL A 352 -20.20 -18.03 12.18
N ASP A 353 -19.71 -17.54 11.05
CA ASP A 353 -19.11 -16.22 10.88
C ASP A 353 -19.34 -15.78 9.43
N ASN A 354 -20.58 -15.40 9.11
CA ASN A 354 -20.96 -15.01 7.74
C ASN A 354 -20.15 -13.80 7.25
N GLN A 355 -19.67 -12.95 8.16
CA GLN A 355 -18.81 -11.78 7.87
C GLN A 355 -17.45 -12.23 7.35
N LEU A 356 -16.83 -13.22 7.99
CA LEU A 356 -15.58 -13.81 7.49
C LEU A 356 -15.79 -14.44 6.11
N GLY A 357 -16.88 -15.20 5.92
CA GLY A 357 -17.16 -15.83 4.63
C GLY A 357 -17.32 -14.80 3.51
N HIS A 358 -18.06 -13.73 3.78
CA HIS A 358 -18.22 -12.60 2.87
C HIS A 358 -16.90 -11.88 2.58
N LEU A 359 -16.11 -11.57 3.62
CA LEU A 359 -14.82 -10.90 3.49
C LEU A 359 -13.84 -11.67 2.62
N VAL A 360 -13.79 -13.00 2.74
CA VAL A 360 -12.89 -13.86 1.95
C VAL A 360 -13.35 -13.97 0.50
N ASP A 361 -14.64 -14.17 0.25
CA ASP A 361 -15.20 -14.28 -1.10
C ASP A 361 -15.07 -12.95 -1.89
N HIS A 362 -15.25 -11.82 -1.20
CA HIS A 362 -15.08 -10.48 -1.77
C HIS A 362 -13.62 -10.02 -1.79
N ALA A 363 -12.69 -10.82 -1.25
CA ALA A 363 -11.28 -10.52 -1.37
C ALA A 363 -10.88 -10.52 -2.85
N LEU A 364 -10.10 -9.51 -3.24
CA LEU A 364 -9.63 -9.31 -4.62
C LEU A 364 -10.73 -9.31 -5.68
N PRO A 365 -11.44 -8.18 -5.85
CA PRO A 365 -12.52 -8.08 -6.84
C PRO A 365 -12.11 -8.27 -8.31
N ASP A 366 -10.84 -8.00 -8.66
CA ASP A 366 -10.30 -8.16 -10.02
C ASP A 366 -9.34 -9.36 -10.05
N ARG A 367 -9.89 -10.56 -10.22
CA ARG A 367 -9.13 -11.82 -10.13
C ARG A 367 -8.35 -12.11 -11.41
N ASN A 368 -8.78 -11.56 -12.55
CA ASN A 368 -8.09 -11.75 -13.83
C ASN A 368 -7.03 -10.65 -14.11
N GLY A 369 -7.03 -9.55 -13.35
CA GLY A 369 -6.09 -8.44 -13.44
C GLY A 369 -6.30 -7.54 -14.67
N ASP A 370 -7.51 -7.48 -15.21
CA ASP A 370 -7.86 -6.66 -16.38
C ASP A 370 -8.35 -5.24 -16.03
N GLY A 371 -8.50 -4.96 -14.73
CA GLY A 371 -8.97 -3.68 -14.19
C GLY A 371 -10.48 -3.55 -14.13
N VAL A 372 -11.25 -4.60 -14.40
CA VAL A 372 -12.72 -4.57 -14.46
C VAL A 372 -13.32 -5.78 -13.75
N THR A 373 -13.89 -5.56 -12.58
CA THR A 373 -14.68 -6.59 -11.88
C THR A 373 -15.97 -6.94 -12.63
N ASN A 374 -16.08 -8.19 -13.10
CA ASN A 374 -17.20 -8.67 -13.89
C ASN A 374 -17.50 -10.17 -13.70
N ASN A 375 -18.39 -10.74 -14.53
CA ASN A 375 -18.76 -12.16 -14.47
C ASN A 375 -17.57 -13.13 -14.67
N THR A 376 -16.48 -12.68 -15.30
CA THR A 376 -15.26 -13.47 -15.44
C THR A 376 -14.60 -13.65 -14.08
N ASP A 377 -14.54 -12.60 -13.26
CA ASP A 377 -14.01 -12.66 -11.89
C ASP A 377 -14.89 -13.55 -11.03
N ARG A 378 -16.21 -13.47 -11.19
CA ARG A 378 -17.13 -14.40 -10.52
C ARG A 378 -16.93 -15.87 -10.90
N GLN A 379 -16.54 -16.15 -12.14
CA GLN A 379 -16.16 -17.51 -12.55
C GLN A 379 -14.80 -17.95 -12.00
N LEU A 380 -13.97 -16.98 -11.59
CA LEU A 380 -12.72 -17.18 -10.87
C LEU A 380 -12.93 -17.10 -9.36
N GLY A 381 -14.20 -17.20 -8.91
CA GLY A 381 -14.64 -17.36 -7.52
C GLY A 381 -15.02 -16.07 -6.79
N TRP A 382 -15.01 -14.89 -7.43
CA TRP A 382 -15.34 -13.63 -6.73
C TRP A 382 -16.85 -13.45 -6.55
N ASP A 383 -17.30 -13.21 -5.32
CA ASP A 383 -18.72 -13.03 -4.97
C ASP A 383 -19.56 -14.19 -5.55
N ASP A 384 -19.13 -15.41 -5.24
CA ASP A 384 -19.72 -16.64 -5.74
C ASP A 384 -20.41 -17.50 -4.66
N GLY A 385 -20.35 -17.10 -3.38
CA GLY A 385 -20.99 -17.77 -2.25
C GLY A 385 -20.25 -19.01 -1.74
N VAL A 386 -19.06 -19.29 -2.27
CA VAL A 386 -18.25 -20.47 -1.95
C VAL A 386 -16.83 -20.03 -1.58
N ILE A 387 -16.32 -20.61 -0.50
CA ILE A 387 -14.93 -20.41 -0.09
C ILE A 387 -14.13 -21.64 -0.54
N ASP A 388 -13.18 -21.45 -1.44
CA ASP A 388 -12.29 -22.47 -1.98
C ASP A 388 -10.91 -21.91 -2.43
N ALA A 389 -10.11 -22.73 -3.12
CA ALA A 389 -8.79 -22.34 -3.61
C ALA A 389 -8.80 -21.09 -4.52
N ASN A 390 -9.94 -20.77 -5.16
CA ASN A 390 -10.05 -19.65 -6.07
C ASN A 390 -10.12 -18.30 -5.36
N ASP A 391 -10.44 -18.25 -4.06
CA ASP A 391 -10.43 -17.00 -3.27
C ASP A 391 -9.02 -16.49 -3.00
N LEU A 392 -8.04 -17.37 -3.16
CA LEU A 392 -6.62 -17.05 -3.00
C LEU A 392 -6.38 -16.39 -1.62
N TYR A 393 -6.98 -16.89 -0.54
CA TYR A 393 -6.89 -16.23 0.75
C TYR A 393 -5.42 -15.97 1.15
N ALA A 394 -5.18 -14.77 1.69
CA ALA A 394 -3.96 -14.43 2.41
C ALA A 394 -4.28 -13.26 3.34
N LYS A 395 -3.86 -13.36 4.60
CA LYS A 395 -4.12 -12.30 5.59
C LYS A 395 -3.43 -10.99 5.19
N VAL A 396 -2.19 -11.10 4.72
CA VAL A 396 -1.42 -9.97 4.16
C VAL A 396 -0.89 -10.33 2.79
N ARG A 397 -1.29 -9.57 1.78
CA ARG A 397 -0.75 -9.62 0.41
C ARG A 397 0.29 -8.53 0.21
N GLY A 398 1.43 -8.71 0.84
CA GLY A 398 2.52 -7.75 0.87
C GLY A 398 3.67 -8.25 1.72
N ARG A 399 4.71 -7.43 1.87
CA ARG A 399 5.80 -7.71 2.81
C ARG A 399 5.53 -7.09 4.18
N LEU A 400 5.98 -7.74 5.23
CA LEU A 400 6.11 -7.19 6.58
C LEU A 400 7.49 -6.54 6.72
N ALA A 401 7.52 -5.26 7.07
CA ALA A 401 8.74 -4.48 7.23
C ALA A 401 8.88 -3.97 8.67
N PHE A 402 10.02 -4.28 9.28
CA PHE A 402 10.34 -3.91 10.65
C PHE A 402 11.63 -3.09 10.70
N ALA A 403 11.59 -1.96 11.41
CA ALA A 403 12.81 -1.18 11.65
C ALA A 403 13.72 -1.85 12.68
N CYS A 404 13.14 -2.55 13.66
CA CYS A 404 13.89 -3.22 14.70
C CYS A 404 14.67 -4.44 14.17
N SER A 405 15.65 -4.89 14.96
CA SER A 405 16.30 -6.17 14.72
C SER A 405 15.41 -7.34 15.15
N ARG A 406 15.37 -8.41 14.35
CA ARG A 406 14.75 -9.69 14.74
C ARG A 406 15.34 -10.21 16.05
N SER A 407 16.68 -10.24 16.15
CA SER A 407 17.35 -10.83 17.31
C SER A 407 17.10 -10.05 18.59
N GLU A 408 16.93 -8.73 18.50
CA GLU A 408 16.65 -7.88 19.67
C GLU A 408 15.21 -8.09 20.14
N TRP A 409 14.26 -8.16 19.20
CA TRP A 409 12.87 -8.49 19.52
C TRP A 409 12.76 -9.87 20.19
N GLU A 410 13.32 -10.91 19.58
CA GLU A 410 13.25 -12.28 20.14
C GLU A 410 13.96 -12.37 21.50
N LEU A 411 15.13 -11.75 21.66
CA LEU A 411 15.85 -11.72 22.94
C LEU A 411 15.04 -11.01 24.04
N ALA A 412 14.33 -9.94 23.68
CA ALA A 412 13.46 -9.24 24.62
C ALA A 412 12.20 -10.03 24.98
N ARG A 413 11.92 -11.17 24.33
CA ARG A 413 10.83 -12.10 24.64
C ARG A 413 11.39 -13.46 25.07
N ASP A 414 12.44 -13.45 25.88
CA ASP A 414 13.08 -14.66 26.42
C ASP A 414 13.57 -15.68 25.36
N GLY A 415 13.81 -15.22 24.13
CA GLY A 415 14.23 -16.03 22.99
C GLY A 415 13.08 -16.59 22.14
N ASP A 416 11.84 -16.19 22.41
CA ASP A 416 10.67 -16.59 21.63
C ASP A 416 10.71 -15.98 20.22
N SER A 417 10.36 -16.77 19.20
CA SER A 417 10.25 -16.30 17.82
C SER A 417 9.16 -15.24 17.70
N TYR A 418 9.40 -14.22 16.87
CA TYR A 418 8.37 -13.22 16.54
C TYR A 418 7.11 -13.85 15.91
N GLN A 419 7.24 -15.02 15.27
CA GLN A 419 6.15 -15.78 14.68
C GLN A 419 5.13 -16.30 15.71
N ASN A 420 5.43 -16.26 17.01
CA ASN A 420 4.44 -16.48 18.07
C ASN A 420 3.39 -15.36 18.18
N PHE A 421 3.67 -14.20 17.57
CA PHE A 421 2.81 -13.02 17.64
C PHE A 421 2.27 -12.62 16.28
N VAL A 422 2.87 -13.09 15.19
CA VAL A 422 2.53 -12.74 13.82
C VAL A 422 1.90 -13.96 13.14
N HIS A 423 0.58 -14.10 13.31
CA HIS A 423 -0.21 -15.23 12.78
C HIS A 423 -0.94 -14.85 11.49
N GLY A 424 -1.02 -15.79 10.57
CA GLY A 424 -1.74 -15.70 9.30
C GLY A 424 -0.79 -15.72 8.10
N PRO A 425 -1.21 -16.25 6.95
CA PRO A 425 -0.37 -16.35 5.76
C PRO A 425 -0.04 -14.97 5.18
N VAL A 426 1.24 -14.79 4.87
CA VAL A 426 1.80 -13.59 4.23
C VAL A 426 2.25 -13.94 2.81
N ARG A 427 1.65 -13.28 1.82
CA ARG A 427 1.98 -13.47 0.41
C ARG A 427 2.65 -12.23 -0.17
N ALA A 428 3.97 -12.24 -0.17
CA ALA A 428 4.76 -11.19 -0.82
C ALA A 428 4.86 -11.37 -2.35
N ALA A 429 5.27 -10.30 -3.04
CA ALA A 429 5.57 -10.35 -4.46
C ALA A 429 6.79 -11.24 -4.75
N ILE A 430 6.91 -11.69 -6.01
CA ILE A 430 8.06 -12.48 -6.46
C ILE A 430 9.36 -11.71 -6.17
N ASP A 431 10.39 -12.42 -5.69
CA ASP A 431 11.69 -11.89 -5.29
C ASP A 431 11.66 -10.87 -4.13
N VAL A 432 10.53 -10.77 -3.41
CA VAL A 432 10.41 -9.97 -2.18
C VAL A 432 10.27 -10.90 -0.98
N ALA A 433 11.11 -10.70 0.03
CA ALA A 433 11.02 -11.45 1.27
C ALA A 433 9.68 -11.13 1.99
N PRO A 434 8.93 -12.15 2.47
CA PRO A 434 7.70 -11.99 3.24
C PRO A 434 7.89 -11.13 4.50
N ALA A 435 8.98 -11.35 5.24
CA ALA A 435 9.39 -10.51 6.36
C ALA A 435 10.80 -9.93 6.16
N LYS A 436 10.97 -8.64 6.40
CA LYS A 436 12.27 -7.94 6.37
C LYS A 436 12.46 -7.13 7.65
N PHE A 437 13.57 -7.37 8.33
CA PHE A 437 14.00 -6.64 9.53
C PHE A 437 15.14 -5.68 9.20
N LEU A 438 15.40 -4.74 10.12
CA LEU A 438 16.41 -3.68 9.91
C LEU A 438 16.19 -2.94 8.59
N VAL A 439 14.92 -2.69 8.25
CA VAL A 439 14.57 -1.84 7.11
C VAL A 439 15.02 -0.42 7.44
N ASP A 440 15.91 0.10 6.61
CA ASP A 440 16.54 1.39 6.83
C ASP A 440 15.57 2.57 6.68
N GLU A 441 16.04 3.74 7.08
CA GLU A 441 15.26 4.96 6.98
C GLU A 441 15.02 5.38 5.53
N ASP A 442 15.79 4.91 4.54
CA ASP A 442 15.53 5.27 3.14
C ASP A 442 14.27 4.58 2.60
N GLU A 443 13.94 3.39 3.12
CA GLU A 443 12.69 2.67 2.79
C GLU A 443 11.52 3.01 3.72
N MET A 444 11.76 3.30 5.00
CA MET A 444 10.71 3.66 5.96
C MET A 444 11.08 4.95 6.68
N ARG A 445 10.91 6.14 6.08
CA ARG A 445 11.25 7.42 6.74
C ARG A 445 10.32 7.74 7.92
N PRO A 446 10.79 8.51 8.93
CA PRO A 446 9.92 8.98 9.98
C PRO A 446 8.89 9.95 9.38
N VAL A 447 7.62 9.77 9.72
CA VAL A 447 6.55 10.70 9.37
C VAL A 447 6.12 11.41 10.66
N THR A 448 6.24 12.73 10.69
CA THR A 448 5.90 13.53 11.88
C THR A 448 4.79 14.52 11.57
N THR A 449 4.17 15.01 12.63
CA THR A 449 3.04 15.92 12.55
C THR A 449 3.41 17.23 11.81
N ASP A 450 4.63 17.74 12.02
CA ASP A 450 5.09 19.00 11.41
C ASP A 450 5.26 18.93 9.89
N MET A 451 5.45 17.74 9.33
CA MET A 451 5.61 17.56 7.88
C MET A 451 4.38 18.01 7.09
N PHE A 452 3.22 18.12 7.73
CA PHE A 452 1.97 18.45 7.05
C PHE A 452 1.52 19.91 7.25
N ALA A 453 2.39 20.77 7.79
CA ALA A 453 2.04 22.17 8.10
C ALA A 453 1.53 22.96 6.88
N ASP A 454 2.20 22.84 5.74
CA ASP A 454 1.80 23.53 4.51
C ASP A 454 0.46 23.01 3.96
N SER A 455 0.28 21.69 3.99
CA SER A 455 -0.99 21.07 3.59
C SER A 455 -2.13 21.54 4.50
N ALA A 456 -1.95 21.50 5.82
CA ALA A 456 -2.95 21.97 6.78
C ALA A 456 -3.28 23.47 6.61
N ALA A 457 -2.29 24.31 6.28
CA ALA A 457 -2.52 25.72 6.00
C ALA A 457 -3.34 25.97 4.72
N TRP A 458 -3.22 25.10 3.72
CA TRP A 458 -4.09 25.15 2.53
C TRP A 458 -5.54 24.82 2.90
N PHE A 459 -5.78 23.73 3.63
CA PHE A 459 -7.13 23.36 4.11
C PHE A 459 -7.75 24.45 5.00
N ASP A 460 -6.95 25.06 5.88
CA ASP A 460 -7.37 26.20 6.68
C ASP A 460 -7.83 27.37 5.80
N GLY A 461 -7.06 27.70 4.76
CA GLY A 461 -7.38 28.77 3.82
C GLY A 461 -8.68 28.53 3.03
N GLU A 462 -8.97 27.29 2.69
CA GLU A 462 -10.14 26.91 1.88
C GLU A 462 -11.43 26.82 2.72
N ALA A 463 -11.33 26.52 4.01
CA ALA A 463 -12.45 26.46 4.95
C ALA A 463 -13.04 27.84 5.30
N SER A 464 -13.72 28.43 4.32
CA SER A 464 -14.29 29.79 4.35
C SER A 464 -15.71 29.86 4.94
N GLY A 465 -16.36 28.72 5.13
CA GLY A 465 -17.72 28.57 5.61
C GLY A 465 -17.88 28.78 7.12
N ASP A 466 -18.71 29.75 7.51
CA ASP A 466 -19.05 29.99 8.92
C ASP A 466 -20.03 28.95 9.46
N PHE A 467 -19.58 28.16 10.43
CA PHE A 467 -20.35 27.06 11.01
C PHE A 467 -21.70 27.50 11.58
N ALA A 468 -21.73 28.56 12.39
CA ALA A 468 -22.96 29.00 13.05
C ALA A 468 -24.00 29.51 12.05
N ALA A 469 -23.57 30.24 11.02
CA ALA A 469 -24.42 30.70 9.94
C ALA A 469 -24.98 29.52 9.12
N GLN A 470 -24.15 28.51 8.82
CA GLN A 470 -24.60 27.32 8.11
C GLN A 470 -25.59 26.48 8.92
N VAL A 471 -25.37 26.32 10.24
CA VAL A 471 -26.36 25.67 11.13
C VAL A 471 -27.69 26.42 11.08
N ALA A 472 -27.67 27.76 11.22
CA ALA A 472 -28.89 28.57 11.18
C ALA A 472 -29.62 28.47 9.83
N SER A 473 -28.85 28.45 8.73
CA SER A 473 -29.38 28.25 7.37
C SER A 473 -30.08 26.89 7.24
N ASN A 474 -29.40 25.80 7.66
CA ASN A 474 -29.94 24.44 7.60
C ASN A 474 -31.24 24.29 8.40
N LEU A 475 -31.28 24.78 9.65
CA LEU A 475 -32.49 24.73 10.48
C LEU A 475 -33.69 25.47 9.85
N SER A 476 -33.44 26.44 8.97
CA SER A 476 -34.48 27.20 8.29
C SER A 476 -34.87 26.65 6.90
N GLY A 477 -33.97 25.91 6.24
CA GLY A 477 -34.06 25.60 4.81
C GLY A 477 -33.91 24.13 4.43
N THR A 478 -33.32 23.30 5.29
CA THR A 478 -33.04 21.88 5.01
C THR A 478 -34.10 21.00 5.65
N VAL A 479 -34.77 20.16 4.85
CA VAL A 479 -35.83 19.28 5.35
C VAL A 479 -35.23 18.23 6.29
N GLY A 480 -35.79 18.10 7.48
CA GLY A 480 -35.33 17.13 8.48
C GLY A 480 -34.11 17.58 9.30
N ALA A 481 -33.52 18.76 8.99
CA ALA A 481 -32.43 19.30 9.79
C ALA A 481 -32.87 19.55 11.24
N ALA A 482 -32.07 19.08 12.19
CA ALA A 482 -32.35 19.22 13.61
C ALA A 482 -31.10 19.54 14.41
N TYR A 483 -31.28 20.29 15.51
CA TYR A 483 -30.22 20.61 16.47
C TYR A 483 -30.69 20.25 17.87
N THR A 484 -29.89 19.49 18.60
CA THR A 484 -30.10 19.18 20.01
C THR A 484 -28.98 19.83 20.83
N ALA A 485 -29.37 20.62 21.83
CA ALA A 485 -28.41 21.28 22.70
C ALA A 485 -27.73 20.27 23.66
N PRO A 486 -26.52 20.56 24.16
CA PRO A 486 -25.82 19.67 25.09
C PRO A 486 -26.65 19.28 26.32
N ASP A 487 -27.38 20.23 26.91
CA ASP A 487 -28.20 20.00 28.10
C ASP A 487 -29.38 19.05 27.86
N ASP A 488 -29.80 18.89 26.60
CA ASP A 488 -30.87 17.99 26.17
C ASP A 488 -30.33 16.67 25.58
N SER A 489 -28.99 16.53 25.48
CA SER A 489 -28.32 15.37 24.92
C SER A 489 -28.05 14.28 25.96
N THR A 490 -27.92 13.05 25.50
CA THR A 490 -27.39 11.95 26.32
C THR A 490 -25.88 12.08 26.46
N TRP A 491 -25.36 11.75 27.63
CA TRP A 491 -23.92 11.63 27.82
C TRP A 491 -23.37 10.46 27.00
N GLU A 492 -22.34 10.75 26.23
CA GLU A 492 -21.61 9.82 25.39
C GLU A 492 -20.22 9.58 25.98
N ASP A 493 -19.80 8.33 25.98
CA ASP A 493 -18.47 7.87 26.35
C ASP A 493 -17.42 8.23 25.29
N VAL A 494 -16.15 8.29 25.72
CA VAL A 494 -15.01 8.48 24.83
C VAL A 494 -13.94 7.43 25.16
N PRO A 495 -13.53 6.60 24.18
CA PRO A 495 -14.08 6.54 22.81
C PRO A 495 -15.54 6.04 22.84
N TYR A 496 -16.36 6.49 21.89
CA TYR A 496 -17.72 5.98 21.74
C TYR A 496 -17.74 4.45 21.57
N GLY A 497 -18.52 3.75 22.38
CA GLY A 497 -18.66 2.30 22.35
C GLY A 497 -17.71 1.55 23.29
N ALA A 498 -16.89 2.26 24.08
CA ALA A 498 -16.08 1.63 25.11
C ALA A 498 -16.98 0.96 26.16
N THR A 499 -16.76 -0.32 26.45
CA THR A 499 -17.66 -1.06 27.35
C THR A 499 -17.66 -0.47 28.77
N ASP A 500 -18.87 -0.18 29.28
CA ASP A 500 -19.07 0.33 30.65
C ASP A 500 -18.56 -0.64 31.74
N ALA A 501 -18.43 -1.94 31.40
CA ALA A 501 -18.16 -3.01 32.36
C ALA A 501 -16.75 -2.99 32.96
N GLY A 502 -15.83 -2.18 32.42
CA GLY A 502 -14.41 -2.12 32.84
C GLY A 502 -13.87 -0.74 33.22
N GLY A 503 -14.61 0.35 32.98
CA GLY A 503 -14.07 1.71 33.14
C GLY A 503 -13.12 2.14 32.00
N SER A 504 -13.27 1.56 30.82
CA SER A 504 -12.43 1.82 29.63
C SER A 504 -12.69 3.19 29.00
N ALA A 505 -13.89 3.76 29.18
CA ALA A 505 -14.16 5.14 28.79
C ALA A 505 -13.34 6.12 29.65
N TYR A 506 -12.45 6.88 29.03
CA TYR A 506 -11.60 7.81 29.76
C TYR A 506 -12.28 9.15 30.10
N ASP A 507 -13.28 9.57 29.32
CA ASP A 507 -14.06 10.78 29.51
C ASP A 507 -15.50 10.63 29.00
N TRP A 508 -16.38 11.56 29.34
CA TRP A 508 -17.77 11.62 28.91
C TRP A 508 -18.15 13.03 28.45
N TYR A 509 -19.01 13.13 27.44
CA TYR A 509 -19.51 14.39 26.91
C TYR A 509 -21.04 14.38 26.77
N ALA A 510 -21.69 15.43 27.26
CA ALA A 510 -23.02 15.82 26.79
C ALA A 510 -22.80 16.65 25.52
N ARG A 511 -22.96 16.05 24.34
CA ARG A 511 -22.57 16.65 23.06
C ARG A 511 -23.75 17.39 22.41
N PRO A 512 -23.54 18.56 21.79
CA PRO A 512 -24.53 19.07 20.85
C PRO A 512 -24.67 18.10 19.66
N VAL A 513 -25.89 17.90 19.18
CA VAL A 513 -26.17 17.01 18.03
C VAL A 513 -26.67 17.85 16.86
N TYR A 514 -26.03 17.68 15.70
CA TYR A 514 -26.47 18.27 14.43
C TYR A 514 -26.88 17.15 13.49
N GLU A 515 -28.15 17.16 13.06
CA GLU A 515 -28.72 16.08 12.25
C GLU A 515 -29.19 16.60 10.89
N ASN A 516 -28.98 15.82 9.83
CA ASN A 516 -29.50 16.07 8.47
C ASN A 516 -29.14 17.47 7.92
N MET A 517 -27.94 17.96 8.24
CA MET A 517 -27.44 19.26 7.77
C MET A 517 -26.44 19.10 6.62
N VAL A 518 -26.37 20.11 5.76
CA VAL A 518 -25.36 20.21 4.69
C VAL A 518 -24.41 21.36 5.03
N PHE A 519 -23.12 21.06 5.02
CA PHE A 519 -22.07 22.03 5.27
C PHE A 519 -21.18 22.17 4.03
N ASP A 520 -20.76 23.40 3.73
CA ASP A 520 -19.93 23.73 2.57
C ASP A 520 -18.67 24.47 3.04
N ASN A 521 -17.49 23.92 2.71
CA ASN A 521 -16.17 24.44 3.10
C ASN A 521 -16.12 24.93 4.56
N VAL A 522 -16.60 24.10 5.49
CA VAL A 522 -16.94 24.52 6.84
C VAL A 522 -15.77 24.49 7.80
N ARG A 523 -15.71 25.49 8.67
CA ARG A 523 -14.80 25.57 9.81
C ARG A 523 -15.52 25.28 11.11
N ILE A 524 -15.26 24.12 11.72
CA ILE A 524 -15.83 23.72 13.01
C ILE A 524 -14.99 24.34 14.14
N PRO A 525 -15.56 25.28 14.94
CA PRO A 525 -14.79 26.01 15.93
C PRO A 525 -14.39 25.15 17.13
N LYS A 526 -13.33 25.55 17.83
CA LYS A 526 -12.85 24.92 19.08
C LYS A 526 -13.99 24.82 20.09
N GLY A 527 -14.05 23.70 20.83
CA GLY A 527 -15.04 23.50 21.88
C GLY A 527 -16.42 23.06 21.39
N THR A 528 -16.60 22.83 20.09
CA THR A 528 -17.87 22.34 19.53
C THR A 528 -18.24 20.96 20.07
N ASN A 529 -17.27 20.04 20.13
CA ASN A 529 -17.40 18.69 20.72
C ASN A 529 -18.69 17.93 20.32
N ALA A 530 -19.11 18.06 19.05
CA ALA A 530 -20.42 17.65 18.58
C ALA A 530 -20.49 16.20 18.09
N LEU A 531 -21.73 15.70 18.05
CA LEU A 531 -22.14 14.59 17.20
C LEU A 531 -22.80 15.16 15.93
N PHE A 532 -22.27 14.79 14.77
CA PHE A 532 -22.90 15.00 13.47
C PHE A 532 -23.54 13.70 13.02
N LYS A 533 -24.84 13.75 12.69
CA LYS A 533 -25.60 12.56 12.30
C LYS A 533 -26.27 12.76 10.95
N ASN A 534 -25.98 11.90 10.00
CA ASN A 534 -26.50 11.97 8.64
C ASN A 534 -26.31 13.37 8.00
N CYS A 535 -25.16 13.99 8.27
CA CYS A 535 -24.79 15.27 7.69
C CYS A 535 -23.98 15.07 6.42
N ARG A 536 -24.07 16.01 5.47
CA ARG A 536 -23.22 16.05 4.28
C ARG A 536 -22.24 17.21 4.38
N PHE A 537 -20.99 16.97 4.04
CA PHE A 537 -19.93 17.97 4.00
C PHE A 537 -19.42 18.07 2.57
N GLU A 538 -19.47 19.26 1.98
CA GLU A 538 -19.08 19.56 0.60
C GLU A 538 -17.80 20.41 0.65
N GLY A 539 -16.74 19.98 -0.04
CA GLY A 539 -15.42 20.61 0.02
C GLY A 539 -14.67 20.30 1.33
N VAL A 540 -14.01 21.31 1.88
CA VAL A 540 -13.15 21.15 3.07
C VAL A 540 -13.95 21.18 4.36
N THR A 541 -13.75 20.19 5.23
CA THR A 541 -14.18 20.26 6.64
C THR A 541 -12.96 20.48 7.52
N PHE A 542 -12.79 21.70 8.03
CA PHE A 542 -11.66 22.07 8.89
C PHE A 542 -12.06 22.11 10.36
N ILE A 543 -11.38 21.34 11.21
CA ILE A 543 -11.65 21.27 12.65
C ILE A 543 -10.58 22.04 13.41
N GLU A 544 -11.02 23.02 14.19
CA GLU A 544 -10.10 23.81 15.00
C GLU A 544 -9.74 23.11 16.31
N THR A 545 -8.50 23.30 16.76
CA THR A 545 -8.01 22.97 18.11
C THR A 545 -6.93 23.94 18.57
N THR A 546 -6.58 23.92 19.85
CA THR A 546 -5.39 24.65 20.31
C THR A 546 -4.15 23.88 19.91
N GLY A 547 -3.34 24.47 19.02
CA GLY A 547 -2.09 23.86 18.55
C GLY A 547 -1.09 23.64 19.69
N ASP A 548 -0.79 24.69 20.47
CA ASP A 548 0.15 24.62 21.60
C ASP A 548 -0.53 24.04 22.87
N CYS A 549 -1.00 22.80 22.77
CA CYS A 549 -1.66 22.04 23.83
C CYS A 549 -0.67 21.24 24.69
N THR A 550 0.40 21.88 25.15
CA THR A 550 1.59 21.23 25.74
C THR A 550 1.53 21.01 27.26
N ASP A 551 0.48 21.47 27.94
CA ASP A 551 0.31 21.22 29.40
C ASP A 551 0.03 19.73 29.66
N VAL A 552 0.79 19.12 30.58
CA VAL A 552 0.66 17.70 30.95
C VAL A 552 -0.74 17.32 31.47
N ASN A 553 -1.53 18.30 31.93
CA ASN A 553 -2.90 18.10 32.39
C ASN A 553 -3.95 18.18 31.26
N TRP A 554 -3.56 18.40 30.00
CA TRP A 554 -4.50 18.75 28.93
C TRP A 554 -5.60 17.71 28.72
N ASN A 555 -5.26 16.42 28.68
CA ASN A 555 -6.24 15.33 28.56
C ASN A 555 -7.17 15.21 29.77
N TYR A 556 -6.63 15.49 30.96
CA TYR A 556 -7.27 15.16 32.24
C TYR A 556 -8.16 16.29 32.76
N CYS A 557 -7.78 17.55 32.50
CA CYS A 557 -8.45 18.72 33.04
C CYS A 557 -9.91 18.80 32.57
N GLY A 558 -10.84 18.76 33.52
CA GLY A 558 -12.28 18.76 33.25
C GLY A 558 -12.85 17.44 32.70
N ALA A 559 -12.09 16.34 32.75
CA ALA A 559 -12.61 15.01 32.42
C ALA A 559 -13.66 14.55 33.45
N VAL A 560 -14.60 13.73 33.00
CA VAL A 560 -15.79 13.31 33.75
C VAL A 560 -15.87 11.78 33.76
N ASN A 561 -16.26 11.22 34.90
CA ASN A 561 -16.58 9.80 35.05
C ASN A 561 -18.09 9.61 35.23
N ARG A 562 -18.63 8.56 34.61
CA ARG A 562 -19.94 8.01 34.96
C ARG A 562 -19.85 7.19 36.25
N THR A 563 -20.63 7.57 37.26
CA THR A 563 -20.63 6.96 38.59
C THR A 563 -22.03 6.48 38.94
N GLU A 564 -22.21 5.20 39.25
CA GLU A 564 -23.49 4.70 39.75
C GLU A 564 -23.74 5.20 41.18
N ILE A 565 -24.80 5.97 41.38
CA ILE A 565 -25.17 6.56 42.69
C ILE A 565 -26.34 5.83 43.35
N ALA A 566 -27.09 5.04 42.59
CA ALA A 566 -28.08 4.07 43.03
C ALA A 566 -28.28 3.04 41.91
N PRO A 567 -28.85 1.84 42.17
CA PRO A 567 -29.03 0.82 41.14
C PRO A 567 -29.71 1.36 39.88
N GLY A 568 -29.00 1.36 38.75
CA GLY A 568 -29.47 1.86 37.46
C GLY A 568 -29.57 3.39 37.32
N LEU A 569 -29.07 4.15 38.31
CA LEU A 569 -29.02 5.61 38.31
C LEU A 569 -27.57 6.09 38.37
N PHE A 570 -27.17 6.83 37.33
CA PHE A 570 -25.81 7.30 37.16
C PHE A 570 -25.71 8.82 37.31
N ALA A 571 -24.58 9.28 37.84
CA ALA A 571 -24.17 10.68 37.88
C ALA A 571 -22.84 10.85 37.13
N TYR A 572 -22.66 12.00 36.50
CA TYR A 572 -21.47 12.36 35.74
C TYR A 572 -20.66 13.36 36.56
N ILE A 573 -19.54 12.92 37.14
CA ILE A 573 -18.78 13.65 38.15
C ILE A 573 -17.37 13.91 37.63
N ILE A 574 -16.82 15.10 37.91
CA ILE A 574 -15.44 15.46 37.55
C ILE A 574 -14.45 14.43 38.11
N LYS A 575 -13.63 13.85 37.23
CA LYS A 575 -12.66 12.79 37.51
C LYS A 575 -11.48 13.28 38.35
N PHE A 576 -11.00 14.49 38.08
CA PHE A 576 -9.84 15.09 38.76
C PHE A 576 -10.17 16.47 39.34
N PRO A 577 -10.87 16.54 40.49
CA PRO A 577 -11.27 17.81 41.09
C PRO A 577 -10.07 18.70 41.46
N GLY A 578 -10.13 19.98 41.07
CA GLY A 578 -9.09 20.97 41.37
C GLY A 578 -7.89 20.96 40.43
N MET A 579 -7.84 20.05 39.46
CA MET A 579 -6.84 20.06 38.39
C MET A 579 -7.10 21.20 37.41
N THR A 580 -6.04 21.91 37.03
CA THR A 580 -6.07 22.97 36.02
C THR A 580 -5.02 22.70 34.95
N ALA A 581 -5.26 23.17 33.73
CA ALA A 581 -4.28 23.21 32.65
C ALA A 581 -4.02 24.66 32.25
N GLU A 582 -2.79 25.01 31.93
CA GLU A 582 -2.44 26.30 31.34
C GLU A 582 -2.80 26.32 29.85
N VAL A 583 -3.61 27.29 29.44
CA VAL A 583 -3.96 27.52 28.03
C VAL A 583 -3.24 28.79 27.56
N PRO A 584 -2.42 28.71 26.48
CA PRO A 584 -1.72 29.87 25.95
C PRO A 584 -2.68 31.05 25.65
N GLY A 585 -2.34 32.23 26.17
CA GLY A 585 -3.14 33.45 26.01
C GLY A 585 -4.38 33.56 26.91
N VAL A 586 -4.76 32.49 27.64
CA VAL A 586 -5.91 32.48 28.56
C VAL A 586 -5.46 32.33 30.03
N GLY A 587 -4.46 31.48 30.29
CA GLY A 587 -4.01 31.09 31.64
C GLY A 587 -4.68 29.81 32.14
N ALA A 588 -4.60 29.55 33.45
CA ALA A 588 -5.15 28.34 34.07
C ALA A 588 -6.67 28.21 33.86
N VAL A 589 -7.09 27.09 33.28
CA VAL A 589 -8.50 26.72 33.09
C VAL A 589 -8.84 25.45 33.86
N ALA A 590 -10.12 25.31 34.25
CA ALA A 590 -10.63 24.12 34.94
C ALA A 590 -11.13 23.02 33.99
N SER A 591 -11.19 23.30 32.68
CA SER A 591 -11.54 22.32 31.65
C SER A 591 -10.93 22.74 30.32
N THR A 592 -10.30 21.79 29.65
CA THR A 592 -9.75 21.95 28.30
C THR A 592 -10.74 21.61 27.19
N LYS A 593 -11.95 21.10 27.52
CA LYS A 593 -12.98 20.74 26.54
C LYS A 593 -13.36 21.90 25.62
N ALA A 594 -13.32 23.15 26.10
CA ALA A 594 -13.64 24.35 25.30
C ALA A 594 -12.53 24.80 24.34
N TYR A 595 -11.35 24.19 24.40
CA TYR A 595 -10.15 24.60 23.66
C TYR A 595 -9.66 23.54 22.67
N SER A 596 -10.38 22.44 22.57
CA SER A 596 -10.12 21.31 21.69
C SER A 596 -11.45 20.77 21.14
N ASN A 597 -11.37 19.79 20.24
CA ASN A 597 -12.55 19.18 19.65
C ASN A 597 -12.47 17.65 19.71
N ASN A 598 -13.42 17.06 20.40
CA ASN A 598 -13.72 15.64 20.31
C ASN A 598 -15.02 15.51 19.52
N LEU A 599 -14.98 15.02 18.29
CA LEU A 599 -16.13 14.99 17.39
C LEU A 599 -16.48 13.56 16.98
N ARG A 600 -17.76 13.31 16.74
CA ARG A 600 -18.22 12.05 16.12
C ARG A 600 -19.05 12.36 14.88
N PHE A 601 -18.76 11.66 13.80
CA PHE A 601 -19.52 11.67 12.55
C PHE A 601 -20.17 10.29 12.39
N HIS A 602 -21.49 10.28 12.32
CA HIS A 602 -22.30 9.08 12.21
C HIS A 602 -23.17 9.16 10.95
N ASP A 603 -23.05 8.17 10.07
CA ASP A 603 -23.73 8.15 8.77
C ASP A 603 -23.48 9.39 7.90
N CYS A 604 -22.31 10.04 8.05
CA CYS A 604 -22.03 11.29 7.34
C CYS A 604 -21.45 11.03 5.95
N THR A 605 -21.75 11.91 4.99
CA THR A 605 -21.14 11.85 3.64
C THR A 605 -20.22 13.03 3.44
N PHE A 606 -18.96 12.77 3.12
CA PHE A 606 -17.98 13.79 2.75
C PHE A 606 -17.75 13.75 1.24
N LEU A 607 -18.00 14.88 0.59
CA LEU A 607 -17.63 15.16 -0.80
C LEU A 607 -16.41 16.08 -0.76
N GLY A 608 -15.23 15.53 -0.46
CA GLY A 608 -14.07 16.30 -0.07
C GLY A 608 -13.28 15.64 1.06
N SER A 609 -12.57 16.47 1.83
CA SER A 609 -11.63 16.02 2.85
C SER A 609 -11.93 16.65 4.22
N ILE A 610 -11.57 15.92 5.26
CA ILE A 610 -11.51 16.44 6.62
C ILE A 610 -10.05 16.73 7.01
N SER A 611 -9.83 17.91 7.57
CA SER A 611 -8.53 18.32 8.12
C SER A 611 -8.75 19.16 9.38
N GLY A 612 -7.68 19.58 10.02
CA GLY A 612 -7.77 20.43 11.19
C GLY A 612 -6.46 21.04 11.60
N ASP A 613 -6.56 21.88 12.62
CA ASP A 613 -5.40 22.42 13.33
C ASP A 613 -4.48 21.28 13.79
N LYS A 614 -3.18 21.54 13.76
CA LYS A 614 -2.17 20.58 14.17
C LYS A 614 -1.89 20.71 15.68
N PRO A 615 -2.25 19.74 16.52
CA PRO A 615 -1.83 19.75 17.92
C PRO A 615 -0.33 19.44 18.03
N ASP A 616 0.37 20.18 18.88
CA ASP A 616 1.80 19.98 19.17
C ASP A 616 2.03 18.79 20.12
N GLU A 617 1.00 18.35 20.83
CA GLU A 617 1.03 17.20 21.74
C GLU A 617 -0.14 16.24 21.46
N TYR A 618 0.08 14.94 21.64
CA TYR A 618 -0.96 13.94 21.39
C TYR A 618 -1.98 13.87 22.54
N THR A 619 -3.06 14.63 22.41
CA THR A 619 -4.11 14.74 23.43
C THR A 619 -5.40 14.02 23.01
N HIS A 620 -5.35 12.70 22.86
CA HIS A 620 -6.47 11.86 22.38
C HIS A 620 -7.80 11.99 23.16
N TRP A 621 -7.82 12.49 24.40
CA TRP A 621 -9.09 12.69 25.13
C TRP A 621 -9.83 13.96 24.66
N ARG A 622 -9.10 14.84 23.96
CA ARG A 622 -9.51 16.20 23.62
C ARG A 622 -9.49 16.46 22.12
N ASN A 623 -8.51 15.92 21.41
CA ASN A 623 -8.33 16.03 19.97
C ASN A 623 -8.59 14.66 19.35
N LYS A 624 -9.86 14.41 19.01
CA LYS A 624 -10.30 13.11 18.52
C LYS A 624 -11.44 13.27 17.53
N ILE A 625 -11.40 12.47 16.47
CA ILE A 625 -12.57 12.26 15.62
C ILE A 625 -12.95 10.78 15.61
N GLN A 626 -14.24 10.51 15.51
CA GLN A 626 -14.76 9.14 15.40
C GLN A 626 -15.70 9.07 14.20
N LEU A 627 -15.45 8.13 13.28
CA LEU A 627 -16.24 7.90 12.09
C LEU A 627 -17.04 6.60 12.28
N THR A 628 -18.36 6.67 12.30
CA THR A 628 -19.24 5.54 12.67
C THR A 628 -20.38 5.38 11.68
N GLY A 629 -21.04 4.22 11.67
CA GLY A 629 -22.14 3.92 10.75
C GLY A 629 -21.69 3.97 9.28
N GLN A 630 -22.58 4.42 8.39
CA GLN A 630 -22.33 4.52 6.94
C GLN A 630 -21.56 5.81 6.57
N THR A 631 -20.53 6.15 7.34
CA THR A 631 -19.72 7.34 7.03
C THR A 631 -18.83 7.08 5.82
N ARG A 632 -18.87 7.93 4.81
CA ARG A 632 -18.21 7.67 3.50
C ARG A 632 -17.62 8.93 2.89
N PHE A 633 -16.50 8.75 2.20
CA PHE A 633 -15.74 9.83 1.54
C PHE A 633 -15.69 9.60 0.04
N PHE A 634 -16.03 10.63 -0.73
CA PHE A 634 -15.92 10.66 -2.17
C PHE A 634 -15.29 11.98 -2.62
N ILE A 635 -14.50 11.91 -3.68
CA ILE A 635 -13.87 13.09 -4.29
C ILE A 635 -13.89 13.01 -5.83
N ASP A 636 -13.95 11.80 -6.37
CA ASP A 636 -14.10 11.54 -7.80
C ASP A 636 -15.58 11.35 -8.17
N ALA A 637 -16.06 12.14 -9.13
CA ALA A 637 -17.43 12.04 -9.64
C ALA A 637 -17.65 10.79 -10.50
N GLU A 638 -16.58 10.16 -11.00
CA GLU A 638 -16.60 8.94 -11.82
C GLU A 638 -16.34 7.68 -10.98
N ASP A 639 -16.24 7.80 -9.66
CA ASP A 639 -16.00 6.68 -8.74
C ASP A 639 -17.09 5.60 -8.88
N PRO A 640 -16.75 4.35 -9.23
CA PRO A 640 -17.71 3.26 -9.30
C PRO A 640 -18.46 3.04 -7.99
N ASP A 641 -17.76 3.14 -6.84
CA ASP A 641 -18.39 2.99 -5.52
C ASP A 641 -19.47 4.03 -5.28
N LEU A 642 -19.27 5.24 -5.81
CA LEU A 642 -20.24 6.33 -5.76
C LEU A 642 -21.43 6.04 -6.66
N ALA A 643 -21.18 5.56 -7.89
CA ALA A 643 -22.21 5.26 -8.88
C ALA A 643 -23.18 4.18 -8.37
N ASP A 644 -22.70 3.24 -7.56
CA ASP A 644 -23.48 2.16 -6.97
C ASP A 644 -24.34 2.61 -5.77
N GLN A 645 -24.09 3.80 -5.21
CA GLN A 645 -24.90 4.35 -4.12
C GLN A 645 -26.28 4.79 -4.61
N ALA A 646 -27.31 4.60 -3.77
CA ALA A 646 -28.67 5.03 -4.07
C ALA A 646 -28.80 6.55 -4.37
N ASP A 647 -27.95 7.37 -3.75
CA ASP A 647 -27.87 8.81 -3.95
C ASP A 647 -26.69 9.26 -4.83
N GLY A 648 -25.96 8.30 -5.41
CA GLY A 648 -24.72 8.52 -6.18
C GLY A 648 -24.83 9.56 -7.29
N SER A 649 -25.89 9.49 -8.09
CA SER A 649 -26.13 10.45 -9.19
C SER A 649 -26.23 11.91 -8.72
N SER A 650 -26.74 12.15 -7.51
CA SER A 650 -26.87 13.51 -6.96
C SER A 650 -25.52 13.99 -6.41
N LEU A 651 -24.78 13.11 -5.75
CA LEU A 651 -23.46 13.41 -5.20
C LEU A 651 -22.43 13.66 -6.31
N ALA A 652 -22.43 12.84 -7.37
CA ALA A 652 -21.55 13.01 -8.53
C ALA A 652 -21.77 14.36 -9.22
N ALA A 653 -23.01 14.84 -9.29
CA ALA A 653 -23.32 16.15 -9.86
C ALA A 653 -22.75 17.32 -9.01
N ILE A 654 -22.64 17.14 -7.69
CA ILE A 654 -22.03 18.12 -6.79
C ILE A 654 -20.51 18.12 -6.98
N LEU A 655 -19.88 16.94 -6.99
CA LEU A 655 -18.44 16.79 -7.23
C LEU A 655 -18.02 17.38 -8.58
N ALA A 656 -18.76 17.10 -9.66
CA ALA A 656 -18.48 17.62 -10.99
C ALA A 656 -18.64 19.15 -11.12
N ALA A 657 -19.19 19.82 -10.10
CA ALA A 657 -19.31 21.27 -10.05
C ALA A 657 -18.19 21.94 -9.21
N MET A 658 -17.36 21.15 -8.53
CA MET A 658 -16.24 21.66 -7.74
C MET A 658 -15.10 22.16 -8.63
N ASN A 659 -14.19 22.93 -8.04
CA ASN A 659 -12.99 23.40 -8.73
C ASN A 659 -11.97 22.26 -8.88
N ASP A 660 -11.48 22.06 -10.10
CA ASP A 660 -10.52 20.99 -10.41
C ASP A 660 -9.22 21.05 -9.59
N ASP A 661 -8.71 22.25 -9.28
CA ASP A 661 -7.49 22.43 -8.48
C ASP A 661 -7.74 22.04 -7.01
N ASP A 662 -8.90 22.41 -6.46
CA ASP A 662 -9.27 22.08 -5.07
C ASP A 662 -9.54 20.58 -4.93
N VAL A 663 -10.21 19.98 -5.94
CA VAL A 663 -10.41 18.53 -6.04
C VAL A 663 -9.06 17.82 -6.09
N ALA A 664 -8.12 18.28 -6.92
CA ALA A 664 -6.80 17.67 -7.04
C ALA A 664 -5.97 17.71 -5.74
N GLU A 665 -6.18 18.72 -4.89
CA GLU A 665 -5.55 18.82 -3.57
C GLU A 665 -6.24 17.91 -2.54
N MET A 666 -7.58 17.93 -2.48
CA MET A 666 -8.38 17.07 -1.60
C MET A 666 -8.22 15.57 -1.91
N GLU A 667 -8.03 15.21 -3.18
CA GLU A 667 -7.83 13.81 -3.61
C GLU A 667 -6.58 13.16 -2.99
N LYS A 668 -5.61 13.97 -2.54
CA LYS A 668 -4.41 13.46 -1.86
C LYS A 668 -4.75 12.78 -0.53
N SER A 669 -5.81 13.22 0.16
CA SER A 669 -6.17 12.71 1.48
C SER A 669 -7.62 12.98 1.82
N SER A 670 -8.40 11.94 2.09
CA SER A 670 -9.75 12.11 2.67
C SER A 670 -9.71 12.56 4.14
N VAL A 671 -8.66 12.19 4.87
CA VAL A 671 -8.46 12.52 6.29
C VAL A 671 -7.01 12.97 6.51
N LEU A 672 -6.79 14.28 6.63
CA LEU A 672 -5.50 14.90 6.92
C LEU A 672 -5.51 15.49 8.34
N MET A 673 -5.32 14.65 9.36
CA MET A 673 -5.39 15.06 10.76
C MET A 673 -4.15 14.59 11.55
N PRO A 674 -2.95 15.09 11.21
CA PRO A 674 -1.72 14.71 11.89
C PRO A 674 -1.77 15.06 13.38
N GLY A 675 -1.35 14.13 14.24
CA GLY A 675 -1.37 14.31 15.71
C GLY A 675 -2.76 14.15 16.36
N TRP A 676 -3.82 13.86 15.60
CA TRP A 676 -5.14 13.55 16.15
C TRP A 676 -5.33 12.06 16.42
N SER A 677 -6.19 11.73 17.38
CA SER A 677 -6.71 10.37 17.54
C SER A 677 -7.90 10.17 16.60
N ILE A 678 -7.90 9.08 15.84
CA ILE A 678 -8.99 8.78 14.91
C ILE A 678 -9.49 7.37 15.16
N ASP A 679 -10.79 7.23 15.41
CA ASP A 679 -11.42 5.91 15.46
C ASP A 679 -12.36 5.74 14.27
N VAL A 680 -12.31 4.57 13.65
CA VAL A 680 -13.11 4.21 12.48
C VAL A 680 -13.96 2.99 12.82
N GLY A 681 -15.24 3.07 12.48
CA GLY A 681 -16.26 2.07 12.71
C GLY A 681 -16.74 1.99 14.16
N ASN A 682 -17.18 0.82 14.62
CA ASN A 682 -17.90 0.67 15.90
C ASN A 682 -17.33 -0.48 16.75
N PHE A 683 -17.41 -0.34 18.07
CA PHE A 683 -17.11 -1.40 19.05
C PHE A 683 -18.22 -2.47 19.13
N ALA A 684 -19.45 -2.13 18.69
CA ALA A 684 -20.52 -3.10 18.51
C ALA A 684 -20.53 -3.62 17.07
N ASN A 685 -20.73 -4.92 16.89
CA ASN A 685 -20.91 -5.49 15.57
C ASN A 685 -22.28 -5.09 15.01
N GLU A 686 -22.28 -4.27 13.97
CA GLU A 686 -23.48 -3.90 13.22
C GLU A 686 -23.49 -4.69 11.91
N GLN A 687 -24.49 -5.57 11.73
CA GLN A 687 -24.64 -6.38 10.53
C GLN A 687 -26.08 -6.27 10.00
N ALA A 688 -26.22 -6.02 8.70
CA ALA A 688 -27.52 -6.05 8.04
C ALA A 688 -27.96 -7.50 7.75
N ALA A 689 -29.23 -7.68 7.42
CA ALA A 689 -29.74 -9.02 7.07
C ALA A 689 -29.12 -9.54 5.75
N ASP A 690 -28.87 -8.63 4.82
CA ASP A 690 -28.01 -8.85 3.65
C ASP A 690 -26.64 -8.24 3.98
N PRO A 691 -25.53 -9.02 3.97
CA PRO A 691 -24.19 -8.50 4.23
C PRO A 691 -23.83 -7.30 3.35
N ASP A 692 -24.29 -7.28 2.09
CA ASP A 692 -24.03 -6.20 1.12
C ASP A 692 -24.69 -4.86 1.53
N ASP A 693 -25.71 -4.90 2.39
CA ASP A 693 -26.39 -3.73 2.96
C ASP A 693 -25.77 -3.25 4.30
N THR A 694 -24.72 -3.93 4.79
CA THR A 694 -24.09 -3.61 6.09
C THR A 694 -23.47 -2.22 6.05
N ALA A 695 -23.56 -1.52 7.19
CA ALA A 695 -23.00 -0.19 7.29
C ALA A 695 -21.46 -0.25 7.28
N THR A 696 -20.85 0.32 6.23
CA THR A 696 -19.40 0.30 6.03
C THR A 696 -18.82 1.71 6.01
N VAL A 697 -17.78 1.95 6.81
CA VAL A 697 -17.01 3.18 6.70
C VAL A 697 -16.06 3.09 5.51
N LYS A 698 -16.16 4.01 4.54
CA LYS A 698 -15.30 4.02 3.34
C LYS A 698 -14.33 5.19 3.35
N LEU A 699 -13.03 4.90 3.30
CA LEU A 699 -11.94 5.89 3.26
C LEU A 699 -11.08 5.71 1.99
N LYS A 700 -10.59 6.82 1.41
CA LYS A 700 -9.74 6.80 0.22
C LYS A 700 -8.56 7.76 0.31
N GLY A 701 -7.46 7.44 -0.38
CA GLY A 701 -6.26 8.28 -0.45
C GLY A 701 -5.27 8.05 0.70
N VAL A 702 -4.38 9.01 0.95
CA VAL A 702 -3.45 8.90 2.08
C VAL A 702 -4.16 9.37 3.34
N ILE A 703 -4.31 8.51 4.32
CA ILE A 703 -4.99 8.77 5.59
C ILE A 703 -3.94 9.11 6.64
N ILE A 704 -3.99 10.32 7.18
CA ILE A 704 -3.00 10.84 8.13
C ILE A 704 -3.66 11.04 9.49
N ALA A 705 -3.10 10.39 10.51
CA ALA A 705 -3.54 10.47 11.89
C ALA A 705 -2.33 10.49 12.84
N GLY A 706 -2.51 10.93 14.09
CA GLY A 706 -1.55 10.63 15.14
C GLY A 706 -1.51 9.13 15.43
N ILE A 707 -2.68 8.59 15.82
CA ILE A 707 -2.98 7.16 15.91
C ILE A 707 -4.36 6.94 15.30
N MET A 708 -4.53 5.80 14.64
CA MET A 708 -5.80 5.35 14.09
C MET A 708 -6.17 3.97 14.63
N ASP A 709 -7.39 3.86 15.11
CA ASP A 709 -8.03 2.58 15.40
C ASP A 709 -9.16 2.31 14.41
N VAL A 710 -9.28 1.08 13.92
CA VAL A 710 -10.32 0.65 12.97
C VAL A 710 -10.98 -0.61 13.52
N ARG A 711 -12.30 -0.55 13.77
CA ARG A 711 -13.11 -1.65 14.32
C ARG A 711 -14.44 -1.73 13.57
N GLY A 712 -15.13 -2.88 13.62
CA GLY A 712 -16.37 -3.08 12.87
C GLY A 712 -16.12 -3.21 11.37
N THR A 713 -16.96 -2.59 10.54
CA THR A 713 -16.91 -2.74 9.09
C THR A 713 -16.32 -1.51 8.40
N ALA A 714 -15.17 -1.68 7.73
CA ALA A 714 -14.46 -0.60 7.05
C ALA A 714 -13.75 -1.05 5.77
N ASP A 715 -13.75 -0.20 4.74
CA ASP A 715 -12.99 -0.38 3.50
C ASP A 715 -12.12 0.85 3.26
N ILE A 716 -10.81 0.63 3.23
CA ILE A 716 -9.79 1.67 3.09
C ILE A 716 -8.99 1.41 1.81
N LEU A 717 -9.14 2.28 0.81
CA LEU A 717 -8.36 2.26 -0.42
C LEU A 717 -7.29 3.36 -0.38
N GLY A 718 -6.08 3.02 0.06
CA GLY A 718 -4.96 3.94 0.14
C GLY A 718 -3.89 3.53 1.15
N THR A 719 -3.31 4.52 1.83
CA THR A 719 -2.19 4.33 2.76
C THR A 719 -2.52 4.98 4.10
N LEU A 720 -2.38 4.22 5.20
CA LEU A 720 -2.43 4.75 6.56
C LEU A 720 -1.04 5.23 7.00
N LEU A 721 -0.91 6.52 7.32
CA LEU A 721 0.32 7.13 7.83
C LEU A 721 0.09 7.70 9.22
N MET A 722 0.69 7.07 10.21
CA MET A 722 0.61 7.51 11.60
C MET A 722 1.75 8.47 11.93
N THR A 723 1.49 9.51 12.73
CA THR A 723 2.46 10.58 13.03
C THR A 723 2.88 10.64 14.50
N PHE A 724 2.20 9.94 15.40
CA PHE A 724 2.51 9.96 16.83
C PHE A 724 3.36 8.75 17.25
N LYS A 725 4.55 9.07 17.78
CA LYS A 725 5.43 8.12 18.44
C LYS A 725 5.30 8.28 19.97
N PRO A 726 4.86 7.27 20.72
CA PRO A 726 4.83 7.34 22.18
C PRO A 726 6.25 7.40 22.77
N VAL A 727 6.47 8.32 23.72
CA VAL A 727 7.73 8.45 24.47
C VAL A 727 7.43 8.49 25.97
N GLU A 728 8.11 7.65 26.75
CA GLU A 728 7.89 7.55 28.20
C GLU A 728 8.16 8.90 28.89
N GLY A 729 7.24 9.32 29.77
CA GLY A 729 7.37 10.57 30.52
C GLY A 729 7.03 11.84 29.72
N GLU A 730 6.64 11.72 28.44
CA GLU A 730 6.22 12.84 27.60
C GLU A 730 4.72 12.75 27.26
N GLY A 731 4.11 13.91 26.97
CA GLY A 731 2.74 14.00 26.50
C GLY A 731 1.73 13.18 27.32
N PRO A 732 0.97 12.25 26.68
CA PRO A 732 -0.02 11.44 27.38
C PRO A 732 0.60 10.45 28.38
N LEU A 733 1.90 10.13 28.26
CA LEU A 733 2.63 9.17 29.10
C LEU A 733 3.27 9.82 30.35
N TYR A 734 3.14 11.14 30.52
CA TYR A 734 3.78 11.91 31.60
C TYR A 734 3.55 11.34 33.01
N TYR A 735 2.35 10.83 33.31
CA TYR A 735 2.01 10.27 34.63
C TYR A 735 2.37 8.79 34.81
N GLY A 736 3.40 8.31 34.10
CA GLY A 736 3.92 6.94 34.24
C GLY A 736 3.13 5.90 33.46
N GLY A 737 2.66 6.26 32.26
CA GLY A 737 2.10 5.31 31.30
C GLY A 737 3.18 4.57 30.52
N LEU A 738 2.80 3.48 29.85
CA LEU A 738 3.69 2.68 29.00
C LEU A 738 3.37 2.90 27.51
N PRO A 739 4.38 2.87 26.61
CA PRO A 739 4.17 2.91 25.16
C PRO A 739 3.23 1.84 24.60
N ASP A 740 3.04 0.71 25.30
CA ASP A 740 2.19 -0.40 24.84
C ASP A 740 0.72 0.00 24.63
N ALA A 741 0.24 0.96 25.42
CA ALA A 741 -1.12 1.51 25.40
C ALA A 741 -1.41 2.44 24.23
N PHE A 742 -0.41 2.75 23.39
CA PHE A 742 -0.53 3.66 22.25
C PHE A 742 -0.14 2.91 20.97
N ASN A 743 -1.09 2.14 20.45
CA ASN A 743 -0.95 1.29 19.27
C ASN A 743 -1.93 1.74 18.18
N THR A 744 -1.63 1.38 16.92
CA THR A 744 -2.58 1.47 15.82
C THR A 744 -3.26 0.11 15.71
N THR A 745 -4.54 0.04 16.11
CA THR A 745 -5.29 -1.21 16.13
C THR A 745 -6.26 -1.31 14.97
N VAL A 746 -6.14 -2.37 14.17
CA VAL A 746 -7.07 -2.71 13.10
C VAL A 746 -7.69 -4.07 13.44
N GLY A 747 -8.99 -4.09 13.70
CA GLY A 747 -9.71 -5.25 14.22
C GLY A 747 -9.86 -5.23 15.74
N TYR A 748 -10.34 -6.34 16.31
CA TYR A 748 -10.64 -6.46 17.73
C TYR A 748 -9.54 -7.18 18.50
N PHE A 749 -9.19 -6.62 19.67
CA PHE A 749 -8.23 -7.16 20.62
C PHE A 749 -8.73 -6.95 22.05
N GLY A 750 -8.30 -7.84 22.95
CA GLY A 750 -8.60 -7.68 24.37
C GLY A 750 -7.55 -6.82 25.10
N PRO A 751 -7.86 -6.35 26.32
CA PRO A 751 -6.89 -5.66 27.18
C PRO A 751 -5.60 -6.45 27.45
N ALA A 752 -5.66 -7.78 27.45
CA ALA A 752 -4.49 -8.64 27.63
C ALA A 752 -3.52 -8.60 26.43
N ASP A 753 -3.99 -8.23 25.24
CA ASP A 753 -3.16 -8.07 24.04
C ASP A 753 -2.50 -6.67 23.94
N GLY A 754 -2.88 -5.75 24.83
CA GLY A 754 -2.42 -4.36 24.85
C GLY A 754 -3.45 -3.35 24.32
N ASP A 755 -4.64 -3.79 23.93
CA ASP A 755 -5.75 -2.89 23.59
C ASP A 755 -6.63 -2.65 24.82
N GLY A 756 -6.26 -1.65 25.64
CA GLY A 756 -6.99 -1.32 26.87
C GLY A 756 -8.41 -0.77 26.65
N GLU A 757 -8.73 -0.33 25.43
CA GLU A 757 -10.05 0.19 25.04
C GLU A 757 -10.92 -0.90 24.40
N GLY A 758 -10.30 -1.96 23.89
CA GLY A 758 -10.93 -3.09 23.21
C GLY A 758 -11.78 -4.00 24.09
N VAL A 759 -12.62 -4.78 23.42
CA VAL A 759 -13.44 -5.84 24.02
C VAL A 759 -12.75 -7.17 23.76
N ASP A 760 -12.59 -7.97 24.81
CA ASP A 760 -12.07 -9.32 24.69
C ASP A 760 -13.02 -10.17 23.81
N PRO A 761 -12.56 -10.73 22.68
CA PRO A 761 -13.40 -11.58 21.85
C PRO A 761 -13.93 -12.83 22.56
N ASP A 762 -13.28 -13.26 23.66
CA ASP A 762 -13.76 -14.36 24.51
C ASP A 762 -14.87 -13.94 25.49
N ASP A 763 -15.20 -12.65 25.56
CA ASP A 763 -16.30 -12.16 26.41
C ASP A 763 -17.66 -12.56 25.82
N ALA A 764 -18.56 -13.07 26.68
CA ALA A 764 -19.90 -13.48 26.27
C ALA A 764 -20.79 -12.33 25.73
N THR A 765 -20.36 -11.08 25.91
CA THR A 765 -21.01 -9.88 25.37
C THR A 765 -20.42 -9.41 24.05
N PHE A 766 -19.35 -10.04 23.56
CA PHE A 766 -18.79 -9.77 22.24
C PHE A 766 -19.80 -10.11 21.14
N THR A 767 -19.97 -9.21 20.18
CA THR A 767 -21.05 -9.28 19.19
C THR A 767 -20.58 -9.61 17.77
N GLY A 768 -19.26 -9.68 17.54
CA GLY A 768 -18.64 -10.10 16.27
C GLY A 768 -17.51 -9.18 15.82
N PHE A 769 -16.82 -9.59 14.75
CA PHE A 769 -15.52 -9.00 14.34
C PHE A 769 -15.62 -7.97 13.21
N GLY A 770 -16.79 -7.78 12.58
CA GLY A 770 -16.92 -6.90 11.43
C GLY A 770 -16.14 -7.42 10.21
N GLU A 771 -15.90 -6.53 9.25
CA GLU A 771 -15.14 -6.82 8.02
C GLU A 771 -14.25 -5.62 7.69
N ILE A 772 -12.92 -5.80 7.73
CA ILE A 772 -11.97 -4.72 7.45
C ILE A 772 -11.09 -5.09 6.27
N THR A 773 -11.07 -4.21 5.26
CA THR A 773 -10.13 -4.31 4.14
C THR A 773 -9.28 -3.04 4.05
N ILE A 774 -7.98 -3.22 3.84
CA ILE A 774 -7.04 -2.12 3.58
C ILE A 774 -6.26 -2.46 2.33
N ARG A 775 -6.40 -1.65 1.28
CA ARG A 775 -5.78 -1.87 -0.02
C ARG A 775 -4.90 -0.70 -0.40
N TYR A 776 -3.61 -0.94 -0.53
CA TYR A 776 -2.65 0.04 -1.03
C TYR A 776 -3.03 0.47 -2.45
N ASN A 777 -3.16 1.78 -2.65
CA ASN A 777 -3.37 2.36 -3.96
C ASN A 777 -2.03 2.88 -4.54
N PRO A 778 -1.41 2.19 -5.52
CA PRO A 778 -0.14 2.60 -6.11
C PRO A 778 -0.23 3.89 -6.95
N ASN A 779 -1.44 4.36 -7.23
CA ASN A 779 -1.72 5.58 -7.98
C ASN A 779 -2.17 6.74 -7.07
N ALA A 780 -2.24 6.54 -5.75
CA ALA A 780 -2.62 7.60 -4.82
C ALA A 780 -1.66 8.79 -4.93
N LYS A 781 -2.24 10.00 -5.01
CA LYS A 781 -1.49 11.24 -4.91
C LYS A 781 -1.07 11.46 -3.46
N LEU A 782 0.17 11.88 -3.24
CA LEU A 782 0.68 12.14 -1.89
C LEU A 782 0.48 13.61 -1.50
N PRO A 783 0.19 13.90 -0.21
CA PRO A 783 0.29 15.26 0.33
C PRO A 783 1.72 15.80 0.24
N ASP A 784 1.84 17.12 0.18
CA ASP A 784 3.13 17.79 0.22
C ASP A 784 3.71 17.79 1.66
N GLY A 785 5.03 17.82 1.75
CA GLY A 785 5.79 18.00 2.99
C GLY A 785 6.52 16.76 3.51
N ILE A 786 6.09 15.55 3.13
CA ILE A 786 6.77 14.31 3.51
C ILE A 786 8.09 14.18 2.72
N PRO A 787 9.27 14.17 3.34
CA PRO A 787 10.52 13.93 2.62
C PRO A 787 10.57 12.46 2.18
N TRP A 788 10.57 12.19 0.87
CA TRP A 788 10.64 10.82 0.36
C TRP A 788 11.43 10.72 -0.95
N PRO A 789 12.18 9.62 -1.18
CA PRO A 789 12.89 9.38 -2.44
C PRO A 789 11.98 9.35 -3.68
N ILE A 790 12.50 9.86 -4.79
CA ILE A 790 11.91 9.68 -6.12
C ILE A 790 12.12 8.24 -6.57
N LYS A 791 11.07 7.66 -7.15
CA LYS A 791 11.11 6.41 -7.89
C LYS A 791 11.07 6.65 -9.38
N VAL A 792 11.74 5.76 -10.11
CA VAL A 792 11.71 5.75 -11.57
C VAL A 792 11.12 4.43 -12.04
N GLU A 793 9.97 4.50 -12.69
CA GLU A 793 9.20 3.33 -13.13
C GLU A 793 9.19 3.22 -14.64
N ALA A 794 9.50 2.04 -15.16
CA ALA A 794 9.36 1.78 -16.59
C ALA A 794 7.89 1.89 -17.01
N MET A 795 7.62 2.40 -18.21
CA MET A 795 6.29 2.44 -18.82
C MET A 795 6.22 1.45 -19.99
N PRO A 796 5.88 0.16 -19.76
CA PRO A 796 6.01 -0.89 -20.78
C PRO A 796 5.21 -0.61 -22.06
N LEU A 797 4.06 0.05 -21.94
CA LEU A 797 3.19 0.41 -23.07
C LEU A 797 3.81 1.44 -24.02
N THR A 798 4.89 2.11 -23.61
CA THR A 798 5.65 3.06 -24.46
C THR A 798 6.80 2.40 -25.23
N TYR A 799 6.97 1.09 -25.09
CA TYR A 799 8.02 0.34 -25.77
C TYR A 799 7.87 0.42 -27.30
N VAL A 800 8.93 0.82 -27.98
CA VAL A 800 8.97 0.89 -29.45
C VAL A 800 10.30 0.34 -29.99
N GLU A 801 10.20 -0.48 -31.03
CA GLU A 801 11.35 -0.88 -31.86
C GLU A 801 11.55 0.13 -33.01
N GLY A 802 12.75 0.71 -33.13
CA GLY A 802 13.11 1.61 -34.24
C GLY A 802 13.10 3.11 -33.92
N GLY A 803 13.37 3.50 -32.66
CA GLY A 803 13.54 4.90 -32.26
C GLY A 803 14.73 5.62 -32.92
N ALA A 804 14.69 6.96 -32.91
CA ALA A 804 15.77 7.79 -33.44
C ALA A 804 16.88 7.96 -32.38
N MET A 805 18.11 7.55 -32.73
CA MET A 805 19.32 7.84 -31.93
C MET A 805 19.87 9.22 -32.27
#